data_AF-A0A8H6V083-F1
#
_entry.id   AF-A0A8H6V083-F1
#
_cell.length_a   1.000
_cell.length_b   1.000
_cell.length_c   1.000
_cell.angle_alpha   90.00
_cell.angle_beta   90.00
_cell.angle_gamma   90.00
#
_symmetry.space_group_name_H-M   'P 1'
#
loop_
_entity.id
_entity.type
_entity.pdbx_description
1 polymer ?
#
loop_
_entity_poly.entity_id
_entity_poly.type
_entity_poly.pdbx_seq_one_letter_code
_entity_poly.pdbx_strand_id
1 'polypeptide(L)'
;MPTSTNTSTHIQYDVDSIRNAIADETRLTPGRQIRSCSDIRGLFRDLSLSPDKIDFLSICAYVGLLLHFGAHVNPPQDCARLTPLQLAVQHRQPGLVQLVLDNKANPNSFTTAKREEPDEGCLLSSTGLADVNGLPSPVRGRTALQEAASSGFVQLSEYLLAHGADVNAPAAHLGGVTALQGAAIDGDIRIVMMLLLASADVNVAPAIEQGLNSIEAAAGNGRLDTLHLLLNYHPDTEDDAPTQTSSYRQILDNNRDQFELLIQHGDYKPFYLWHLLVFTALPLCGLLISRQHGARYLRPVIFALILSTAVDVIRHRRSLLGANGYMGGLVTAWWTIWSATILVFNDAERDFERIERRSSDAAGPDKARTPDNENKPRSSDKPANGHIFKAKQYASQRDSETLAWQPYPRAWLHRLNWAMGLLFNMRGPEWNWRISALDPLPDSLQTQRTTRNGQSARQAMDKTDNKAESQPDARARLNAGLVAFLKHYLLLDLIKVLMMHDPYFWGLVPSASARPFPFTYLPLPTIPGVLVRLYRLTLSGLGVYAALSFVTSLSPVIFLGLSLAFPNASRALTRVPFDAPWLYSATFGSFFRPILDHGLTGCWSEWWHQLFRFGFTSTANFLLSLLPKRLAARPSVRRTVTTVTAFSLSGLIHACGSYTQFADTRPLTPFAFFFLQAIGVIIQTQLARFVNARYSFSRPTRRAANAVFALGWLRAAV
;
A
#
# COMPACT_ATOMS: atom_id res chain seq x y z
N MET A 1 -7.50 -14.15 -27.29
CA MET A 1 -8.50 -15.22 -27.12
C MET A 1 -9.28 -14.97 -25.83
N PRO A 2 -10.61 -14.97 -25.83
CA PRO A 2 -11.53 -14.50 -26.86
C PRO A 2 -11.94 -13.04 -26.61
N THR A 3 -11.95 -12.26 -27.68
CA THR A 3 -12.53 -10.92 -27.77
C THR A 3 -14.02 -11.06 -27.99
N SER A 4 -14.87 -10.54 -27.09
CA SER A 4 -16.30 -10.41 -27.35
C SER A 4 -16.52 -9.26 -28.33
N THR A 5 -16.54 -9.61 -29.62
CA THR A 5 -17.11 -8.79 -30.69
C THR A 5 -18.59 -8.60 -30.37
N ASN A 6 -18.94 -7.44 -29.81
CA ASN A 6 -20.32 -7.00 -29.78
C ASN A 6 -20.62 -6.51 -31.20
N THR A 7 -21.13 -7.42 -32.01
CA THR A 7 -21.71 -7.12 -33.31
C THR A 7 -22.86 -6.17 -33.07
N SER A 8 -22.63 -4.87 -33.33
CA SER A 8 -23.70 -3.95 -33.66
C SER A 8 -24.31 -4.46 -34.96
N THR A 9 -25.33 -5.29 -34.84
CA THR A 9 -26.36 -5.37 -35.88
C THR A 9 -27.02 -4.00 -35.89
N HIS A 10 -26.46 -3.07 -36.66
CA HIS A 10 -27.22 -1.94 -37.20
C HIS A 10 -28.39 -2.56 -37.96
N ILE A 11 -29.53 -2.73 -37.29
CA ILE A 11 -30.79 -2.61 -37.99
C ILE A 11 -30.88 -1.14 -38.30
N GLN A 12 -30.38 -0.78 -39.47
CA GLN A 12 -30.59 0.51 -40.08
C GLN A 12 -32.08 0.58 -40.39
N TYR A 13 -32.89 0.91 -39.37
CA TYR A 13 -34.25 1.32 -39.60
C TYR A 13 -34.15 2.59 -40.43
N ASP A 14 -34.59 2.46 -41.67
CA ASP A 14 -34.58 3.51 -42.65
C ASP A 14 -35.47 4.65 -42.15
N VAL A 15 -34.84 5.67 -41.57
CA VAL A 15 -35.49 6.90 -41.09
C VAL A 15 -36.27 7.55 -42.24
N ASP A 16 -35.81 7.37 -43.49
CA ASP A 16 -36.54 7.82 -44.67
C ASP A 16 -37.75 6.93 -44.99
N SER A 17 -37.72 5.64 -44.67
CA SER A 17 -38.90 4.75 -44.79
C SER A 17 -39.98 5.09 -43.75
N ILE A 18 -39.62 5.44 -42.52
CA ILE A 18 -40.58 5.93 -41.50
C ILE A 18 -41.10 7.33 -41.87
N ARG A 19 -40.22 8.21 -42.37
CA ARG A 19 -40.59 9.54 -42.90
C ARG A 19 -41.53 9.43 -44.10
N ASN A 20 -41.29 8.47 -45.01
CA ASN A 20 -42.10 8.25 -46.21
C ASN A 20 -43.42 7.53 -45.91
N ALA A 21 -43.44 6.56 -44.98
CA ALA A 21 -44.68 5.90 -44.54
C ALA A 21 -45.65 6.90 -43.88
N ILE A 22 -45.12 7.85 -43.11
CA ILE A 22 -45.92 8.95 -42.55
C ILE A 22 -46.35 9.92 -43.65
N ALA A 23 -45.49 10.23 -44.64
CA ALA A 23 -45.84 11.12 -45.75
C ALA A 23 -46.92 10.54 -46.70
N ASP A 24 -46.97 9.22 -46.89
CA ASP A 24 -47.93 8.56 -47.78
C ASP A 24 -49.33 8.38 -47.15
N GLU A 25 -49.44 8.12 -45.85
CA GLU A 25 -50.74 8.01 -45.16
C GLU A 25 -51.30 9.36 -44.68
N THR A 26 -50.48 10.42 -44.65
CA THR A 26 -50.93 11.73 -44.22
C THR A 26 -51.11 12.70 -45.39
N ARG A 27 -52.34 12.73 -45.93
CA ARG A 27 -52.95 14.01 -46.34
C ARG A 27 -53.17 14.91 -45.11
N LEU A 28 -52.13 15.15 -44.31
CA LEU A 28 -52.12 16.16 -43.26
C LEU A 28 -51.56 17.41 -43.89
N THR A 29 -52.47 18.24 -44.39
CA THR A 29 -52.20 19.65 -44.68
C THR A 29 -51.43 20.28 -43.51
N PRO A 30 -50.39 21.10 -43.78
CA PRO A 30 -49.67 21.82 -42.73
C PRO A 30 -50.68 22.65 -41.93
N GLY A 31 -50.90 22.30 -40.66
CA GLY A 31 -51.89 22.95 -39.80
C GLY A 31 -52.88 22.04 -39.07
N ARG A 32 -52.88 20.70 -39.26
CA ARG A 32 -53.72 19.83 -38.41
C ARG A 32 -53.05 19.65 -37.05
N GLN A 33 -53.51 20.39 -36.04
CA GLN A 33 -53.16 20.18 -34.65
C GLN A 33 -53.61 18.77 -34.21
N ILE A 34 -52.68 17.97 -33.68
CA ILE A 34 -53.04 16.74 -32.95
C ILE A 34 -53.66 17.19 -31.63
N ARG A 35 -55.00 17.14 -31.55
CA ARG A 35 -55.77 17.73 -30.44
C ARG A 35 -56.19 16.71 -29.37
N SER A 36 -55.96 15.40 -29.55
CA SER A 36 -56.43 14.37 -28.60
C SER A 36 -55.53 13.13 -28.50
N CYS A 37 -55.51 12.45 -27.34
CA CYS A 37 -54.81 11.15 -27.20
C CYS A 37 -55.47 10.01 -28.01
N SER A 38 -56.70 10.17 -28.52
CA SER A 38 -57.29 9.18 -29.42
C SER A 38 -56.61 9.17 -30.79
N ASP A 39 -56.09 10.31 -31.24
CA ASP A 39 -55.29 10.42 -32.48
C ASP A 39 -53.95 9.68 -32.33
N ILE A 40 -53.35 9.75 -31.14
CA ILE A 40 -52.10 9.04 -30.79
C ILE A 40 -52.32 7.52 -30.70
N ARG A 41 -53.46 7.07 -30.15
CA ARG A 41 -53.85 5.64 -30.11
C ARG A 41 -54.21 5.07 -31.48
N GLY A 42 -54.74 5.88 -32.39
CA GLY A 42 -54.97 5.52 -33.79
C GLY A 42 -53.65 5.27 -34.51
N LEU A 43 -52.71 6.22 -34.42
CA LEU A 43 -51.38 6.08 -35.02
C LEU A 43 -50.62 4.84 -34.51
N PHE A 44 -50.69 4.53 -33.22
CA PHE A 44 -50.08 3.32 -32.64
C PHE A 44 -50.69 2.01 -33.17
N ARG A 45 -51.95 2.05 -33.59
CA ARG A 45 -52.68 0.90 -34.12
C ARG A 45 -52.42 0.70 -35.61
N ASP A 46 -52.37 1.78 -36.38
CA ASP A 46 -52.18 1.78 -37.83
C ASP A 46 -50.73 1.40 -38.22
N LEU A 47 -49.74 1.82 -37.42
CA LEU A 47 -48.33 1.45 -37.62
C LEU A 47 -47.99 -0.02 -37.28
N SER A 48 -48.96 -0.85 -36.85
CA SER A 48 -48.77 -2.28 -36.54
C SER A 48 -47.58 -2.58 -35.60
N LEU A 49 -47.25 -1.65 -34.70
CA LEU A 49 -46.12 -1.81 -33.77
C LEU A 49 -46.59 -2.57 -32.53
N SER A 50 -46.10 -3.80 -32.38
CA SER A 50 -46.25 -4.58 -31.14
C SER A 50 -45.60 -3.82 -29.96
N PRO A 51 -46.32 -3.61 -28.84
CA PRO A 51 -45.80 -2.91 -27.66
C PRO A 51 -44.52 -3.52 -27.09
N ASP A 52 -44.28 -4.82 -27.33
CA ASP A 52 -43.20 -5.59 -26.70
C ASP A 52 -41.85 -5.48 -27.44
N LYS A 53 -41.77 -4.71 -28.54
CA LYS A 53 -40.57 -4.60 -29.39
C LYS A 53 -40.01 -3.18 -29.57
N ILE A 54 -40.47 -2.19 -28.79
CA ILE A 54 -40.05 -0.80 -28.97
C ILE A 54 -38.80 -0.50 -28.11
N ASP A 55 -37.64 -0.33 -28.76
CA ASP A 55 -36.39 0.10 -28.11
C ASP A 55 -36.43 1.56 -27.63
N PHE A 56 -35.68 1.85 -26.55
CA PHE A 56 -35.59 3.18 -25.89
C PHE A 56 -35.22 4.33 -26.85
N LEU A 57 -34.35 4.06 -27.81
CA LEU A 57 -33.92 5.05 -28.81
C LEU A 57 -35.05 5.42 -29.78
N SER A 58 -35.95 4.47 -30.07
CA SER A 58 -37.10 4.65 -30.97
C SER A 58 -38.20 5.50 -30.34
N ILE A 59 -38.41 5.41 -29.02
CA ILE A 59 -39.39 6.24 -28.30
C ILE A 59 -38.93 7.70 -28.26
N CYS A 60 -37.65 7.96 -27.95
CA CYS A 60 -37.10 9.31 -27.91
C CYS A 60 -37.11 9.97 -29.29
N ALA A 61 -36.71 9.24 -30.34
CA ALA A 61 -36.75 9.75 -31.71
C ALA A 61 -38.18 10.07 -32.17
N TYR A 62 -39.15 9.21 -31.84
CA TYR A 62 -40.55 9.40 -32.18
C TYR A 62 -41.20 10.59 -31.45
N VAL A 63 -40.94 10.75 -30.15
CA VAL A 63 -41.41 11.92 -29.38
C VAL A 63 -40.74 13.21 -29.88
N GLY A 64 -39.45 13.17 -30.21
CA GLY A 64 -38.76 14.30 -30.83
C GLY A 64 -39.37 14.69 -32.19
N LEU A 65 -39.78 13.70 -32.99
CA LEU A 65 -40.47 13.93 -34.27
C LEU A 65 -41.86 14.54 -34.08
N LEU A 66 -42.65 14.04 -33.12
CA LEU A 66 -43.97 14.60 -32.79
C LEU A 66 -43.89 16.06 -32.33
N LEU A 67 -42.90 16.38 -31.49
CA LEU A 67 -42.65 17.75 -31.04
C LEU A 67 -42.20 18.65 -32.21
N HIS A 68 -41.36 18.14 -33.13
CA HIS A 68 -40.96 18.84 -34.35
C HIS A 68 -42.15 19.17 -35.27
N PHE A 69 -43.13 18.27 -35.37
CA PHE A 69 -44.37 18.49 -36.15
C PHE A 69 -45.45 19.28 -35.40
N GLY A 70 -45.13 19.90 -34.26
CA GLY A 70 -46.01 20.86 -33.58
C GLY A 70 -46.95 20.25 -32.53
N ALA A 71 -46.65 19.05 -32.02
CA ALA A 71 -47.35 18.54 -30.84
C ALA A 71 -47.11 19.45 -29.62
N HIS A 72 -48.18 19.78 -28.88
CA HIS A 72 -48.06 20.60 -27.67
C HIS A 72 -47.39 19.82 -26.54
N VAL A 73 -46.23 20.29 -26.09
CA VAL A 73 -45.48 19.72 -24.95
C VAL A 73 -46.20 19.87 -23.61
N ASN A 74 -47.09 20.87 -23.50
CA ASN A 74 -47.90 21.18 -22.32
C ASN A 74 -49.40 21.15 -22.69
N PRO A 75 -50.01 19.97 -22.88
CA PRO A 75 -51.43 19.89 -23.22
C PRO A 75 -52.33 20.30 -22.02
N PRO A 76 -53.56 20.80 -22.29
CA PRO A 76 -54.53 21.12 -21.23
C PRO A 76 -54.84 19.90 -20.35
N GLN A 77 -54.91 20.11 -19.04
CA GLN A 77 -55.16 19.06 -18.06
C GLN A 77 -56.67 18.89 -17.81
N ASP A 78 -57.37 18.27 -18.74
CA ASP A 78 -58.73 17.79 -18.49
C ASP A 78 -58.63 16.46 -17.73
N CYS A 79 -59.33 16.38 -16.60
CA CYS A 79 -59.20 15.40 -15.53
C CYS A 79 -58.83 13.98 -16.02
N ALA A 80 -57.61 13.54 -15.66
CA ALA A 80 -57.01 12.21 -15.90
C ALA A 80 -56.04 12.03 -17.09
N ARG A 81 -55.38 13.08 -17.60
CA ARG A 81 -54.22 12.91 -18.50
C ARG A 81 -52.95 13.55 -17.96
N LEU A 82 -51.92 12.72 -17.75
CA LEU A 82 -50.57 13.14 -17.36
C LEU A 82 -49.88 13.89 -18.52
N THR A 83 -49.07 14.91 -18.22
CA THR A 83 -48.21 15.57 -19.21
C THR A 83 -47.11 14.62 -19.73
N PRO A 84 -46.52 14.91 -20.90
CA PRO A 84 -45.35 14.19 -21.39
C PRO A 84 -44.19 14.15 -20.39
N LEU A 85 -43.96 15.24 -19.66
CA LEU A 85 -42.96 15.29 -18.59
C LEU A 85 -43.36 14.38 -17.41
N GLN A 86 -44.63 14.39 -17.01
CA GLN A 86 -45.14 13.53 -15.95
C GLN A 86 -45.00 12.04 -16.27
N LEU A 87 -45.26 11.65 -17.52
CA LEU A 87 -45.05 10.27 -17.97
C LEU A 87 -43.56 9.89 -17.98
N ALA A 88 -42.69 10.79 -18.46
CA ALA A 88 -41.25 10.55 -18.49
C ALA A 88 -40.68 10.33 -17.08
N VAL A 89 -41.15 11.10 -16.10
CA VAL A 89 -40.77 10.97 -14.70
C VAL A 89 -41.41 9.74 -14.04
N GLN A 90 -42.71 9.48 -14.24
CA GLN A 90 -43.40 8.29 -13.70
C GLN A 90 -42.73 6.99 -14.16
N HIS A 91 -42.28 6.93 -15.41
CA HIS A 91 -41.59 5.77 -15.97
C HIS A 91 -40.06 5.81 -15.79
N ARG A 92 -39.53 6.78 -15.03
CA ARG A 92 -38.08 6.94 -14.73
C ARG A 92 -37.20 6.92 -16.00
N GLN A 93 -37.62 7.65 -17.04
CA GLN A 93 -36.91 7.71 -18.33
C GLN A 93 -36.09 9.00 -18.47
N PRO A 94 -34.80 9.03 -18.09
CA PRO A 94 -34.01 10.26 -18.02
C PRO A 94 -33.81 10.93 -19.40
N GLY A 95 -33.60 10.14 -20.45
CA GLY A 95 -33.45 10.67 -21.82
C GLY A 95 -34.72 11.34 -22.34
N LEU A 96 -35.90 10.84 -21.94
CA LEU A 96 -37.19 11.43 -22.31
C LEU A 96 -37.48 12.68 -21.46
N VAL A 97 -37.10 12.68 -20.18
CA VAL A 97 -37.17 13.87 -19.30
C VAL A 97 -36.35 15.01 -19.91
N GLN A 98 -35.10 14.75 -20.30
CA GLN A 98 -34.24 15.76 -20.92
C GLN A 98 -34.84 16.27 -22.24
N LEU A 99 -35.23 15.37 -23.14
CA LEU A 99 -35.80 15.73 -24.45
C LEU A 99 -37.05 16.62 -24.32
N VAL A 100 -37.93 16.31 -23.38
CA VAL A 100 -39.20 17.02 -23.19
C VAL A 100 -38.96 18.37 -22.49
N LEU A 101 -38.01 18.46 -21.56
CA LEU A 101 -37.58 19.72 -20.93
C LEU A 101 -36.87 20.65 -21.92
N ASP A 102 -35.98 20.12 -22.77
CA ASP A 102 -35.31 20.87 -23.86
C ASP A 102 -36.32 21.49 -24.83
N ASN A 103 -37.51 20.88 -24.96
CA ASN A 103 -38.64 21.37 -25.75
C ASN A 103 -39.63 22.24 -24.95
N LYS A 104 -39.20 22.83 -23.83
CA LYS A 104 -39.97 23.80 -23.00
C LYS A 104 -41.19 23.21 -22.29
N ALA A 105 -41.11 21.95 -21.86
CA ALA A 105 -42.09 21.40 -20.93
C ALA A 105 -42.12 22.20 -19.62
N ASN A 106 -43.31 22.35 -19.04
CA ASN A 106 -43.50 23.04 -17.77
C ASN A 106 -42.96 22.17 -16.61
N PRO A 107 -41.85 22.56 -15.94
CA PRO A 107 -41.28 21.81 -14.82
C PRO A 107 -42.23 21.71 -13.62
N ASN A 108 -43.16 22.65 -13.47
CA ASN A 108 -44.15 22.68 -12.39
C ASN A 108 -45.37 21.82 -12.69
N SER A 109 -45.40 21.05 -13.78
CA SER A 109 -46.58 20.24 -14.13
C SER A 109 -46.98 19.25 -13.02
N PHE A 110 -46.07 18.85 -12.13
CA PHE A 110 -46.34 17.97 -11.00
C PHE A 110 -46.95 18.66 -9.78
N THR A 111 -46.85 19.99 -9.68
CA THR A 111 -47.21 20.73 -8.46
C THR A 111 -48.71 21.07 -8.39
N THR A 112 -49.42 21.03 -9.52
CA THR A 112 -50.84 21.42 -9.66
C THR A 112 -51.83 20.26 -9.46
N ALA A 113 -51.38 19.00 -9.52
CA ALA A 113 -52.25 17.82 -9.57
C ALA A 113 -53.01 17.47 -8.28
N LYS A 114 -52.84 18.25 -7.19
CA LYS A 114 -53.55 18.08 -5.91
C LYS A 114 -54.57 19.18 -5.58
N ARG A 115 -54.88 20.10 -6.52
CA ARG A 115 -55.96 21.08 -6.32
C ARG A 115 -57.32 20.40 -6.46
N GLU A 116 -58.11 20.39 -5.39
CA GLU A 116 -59.52 19.95 -5.44
C GLU A 116 -60.44 21.01 -6.08
N GLU A 117 -59.99 22.26 -6.30
CA GLU A 117 -60.74 23.26 -7.07
C GLU A 117 -59.82 24.11 -7.99
N PRO A 118 -60.23 24.40 -9.24
CA PRO A 118 -59.49 25.24 -10.16
C PRO A 118 -59.87 26.72 -9.98
N ASP A 119 -58.95 27.55 -9.47
CA ASP A 119 -59.09 29.01 -9.59
C ASP A 119 -58.90 29.43 -11.05
N GLU A 120 -59.81 30.26 -11.58
CA GLU A 120 -59.79 30.78 -12.96
C GLU A 120 -58.48 31.53 -13.32
N GLY A 121 -57.69 31.95 -12.34
CA GLY A 121 -56.37 32.56 -12.55
C GLY A 121 -55.26 31.59 -13.02
N CYS A 122 -55.46 30.28 -12.90
CA CYS A 122 -54.44 29.27 -13.25
C CYS A 122 -54.39 28.94 -14.75
N LEU A 123 -55.47 29.23 -15.49
CA LEU A 123 -55.59 28.96 -16.92
C LEU A 123 -54.62 29.81 -17.78
N LEU A 124 -54.20 30.99 -17.29
CA LEU A 124 -53.35 31.92 -18.03
C LEU A 124 -51.85 31.58 -18.02
N SER A 125 -51.39 30.63 -17.20
CA SER A 125 -49.96 30.25 -17.13
C SER A 125 -49.59 29.03 -17.99
N SER A 126 -50.58 28.37 -18.61
CA SER A 126 -50.37 27.14 -19.39
C SER A 126 -49.66 27.34 -20.75
N THR A 127 -49.35 28.59 -21.14
CA THR A 127 -48.76 28.91 -22.45
C THR A 127 -47.46 29.76 -22.38
N GLY A 128 -46.99 30.12 -21.18
CA GLY A 128 -45.73 30.86 -20.98
C GLY A 128 -44.59 29.99 -20.44
N LEU A 129 -43.34 30.45 -20.58
CA LEU A 129 -42.20 29.86 -19.87
C LEU A 129 -42.52 29.84 -18.37
N ALA A 130 -42.80 28.67 -17.83
CA ALA A 130 -43.13 28.54 -16.42
C ALA A 130 -41.89 28.87 -15.57
N ASP A 131 -42.07 29.74 -14.59
CA ASP A 131 -41.05 30.06 -13.58
C ASP A 131 -40.65 28.79 -12.82
N VAL A 132 -39.37 28.43 -12.86
CA VAL A 132 -38.82 27.25 -12.16
C VAL A 132 -39.08 27.30 -10.64
N ASN A 133 -39.30 28.50 -10.11
CA ASN A 133 -39.60 28.77 -8.71
C ASN A 133 -41.09 29.01 -8.44
N GLY A 134 -41.96 28.56 -9.34
CA GLY A 134 -43.41 28.73 -9.23
C GLY A 134 -43.93 28.35 -7.84
N LEU A 135 -44.65 29.30 -7.20
CA LEU A 135 -45.08 29.18 -5.81
C LEU A 135 -46.03 27.98 -5.62
N PRO A 136 -45.77 27.11 -4.64
CA PRO A 136 -46.63 25.99 -4.34
C PRO A 136 -47.88 26.39 -3.53
N SER A 137 -48.86 25.48 -3.45
CA SER A 137 -50.02 25.62 -2.56
C SER A 137 -49.58 25.76 -1.08
N PRO A 138 -50.22 26.63 -0.27
CA PRO A 138 -49.86 26.81 1.14
C PRO A 138 -50.08 25.56 2.01
N VAL A 139 -50.83 24.56 1.50
CA VAL A 139 -51.10 23.28 2.18
C VAL A 139 -50.47 22.14 1.40
N ARG A 140 -49.47 21.46 2.00
CA ARG A 140 -48.69 20.35 1.40
C ARG A 140 -48.10 20.62 0.01
N GLY A 141 -48.04 21.88 -0.41
CA GLY A 141 -47.47 22.23 -1.70
C GLY A 141 -45.95 22.11 -1.69
N ARG A 142 -45.40 21.83 -2.86
CA ARG A 142 -43.97 21.70 -3.11
C ARG A 142 -43.59 22.41 -4.39
N THR A 143 -42.43 23.08 -4.41
CA THR A 143 -41.81 23.53 -5.66
C THR A 143 -41.41 22.32 -6.51
N ALA A 144 -41.12 22.53 -7.80
CA ALA A 144 -40.64 21.46 -8.66
C ALA A 144 -39.39 20.77 -8.09
N LEU A 145 -38.48 21.54 -7.49
CA LEU A 145 -37.25 20.99 -6.88
C LEU A 145 -37.54 20.19 -5.60
N GLN A 146 -38.44 20.68 -4.74
CA GLN A 146 -38.85 19.97 -3.54
C GLN A 146 -39.53 18.63 -3.86
N GLU A 147 -40.35 18.58 -4.91
CA GLU A 147 -41.02 17.35 -5.36
C GLU A 147 -40.02 16.37 -6.01
N ALA A 148 -39.12 16.87 -6.86
CA ALA A 148 -38.07 16.05 -7.49
C ALA A 148 -37.15 15.42 -6.44
N ALA A 149 -36.74 16.19 -5.43
CA ALA A 149 -35.90 15.74 -4.34
C ALA A 149 -36.60 14.73 -3.41
N SER A 150 -37.88 14.97 -3.09
CA SER A 150 -38.68 14.04 -2.28
C SER A 150 -39.00 12.72 -2.98
N SER A 151 -38.89 12.68 -4.31
CA SER A 151 -39.24 11.52 -5.14
C SER A 151 -38.02 10.77 -5.70
N GLY A 152 -36.81 11.23 -5.41
CA GLY A 152 -35.57 10.60 -5.88
C GLY A 152 -35.26 10.83 -7.37
N PHE A 153 -35.71 11.93 -7.98
CA PHE A 153 -35.53 12.21 -9.41
C PHE A 153 -34.30 13.06 -9.72
N VAL A 154 -33.12 12.42 -9.67
CA VAL A 154 -31.80 13.05 -9.85
C VAL A 154 -31.74 13.98 -11.08
N GLN A 155 -32.11 13.51 -12.27
CA GLN A 155 -31.97 14.29 -13.51
C GLN A 155 -32.89 15.52 -13.55
N LEU A 156 -34.08 15.42 -12.95
CA LEU A 156 -34.97 16.56 -12.82
C LEU A 156 -34.41 17.56 -11.81
N SER A 157 -33.85 17.10 -10.69
CA SER A 157 -33.16 17.96 -9.71
C SER A 157 -31.96 18.69 -10.33
N GLU A 158 -31.13 18.00 -11.12
CA GLU A 158 -29.98 18.60 -11.83
C GLU A 158 -30.45 19.69 -12.80
N TYR A 159 -31.46 19.38 -13.62
CA TYR A 159 -32.03 20.34 -14.56
C TYR A 159 -32.58 21.58 -13.84
N LEU A 160 -33.35 21.38 -12.77
CA LEU A 160 -33.97 22.48 -12.02
C LEU A 160 -32.92 23.39 -11.37
N LEU A 161 -31.89 22.83 -10.75
CA LEU A 161 -30.78 23.61 -10.17
C LEU A 161 -30.00 24.37 -11.24
N ALA A 162 -29.72 23.74 -12.38
CA ALA A 162 -29.03 24.38 -13.51
C ALA A 162 -29.83 25.55 -14.11
N HIS A 163 -31.16 25.56 -13.94
CA HIS A 163 -32.06 26.60 -14.43
C HIS A 163 -32.51 27.58 -13.34
N GLY A 164 -31.81 27.63 -12.20
CA GLY A 164 -32.02 28.66 -11.17
C GLY A 164 -33.13 28.35 -10.16
N ALA A 165 -33.45 27.07 -9.94
CA ALA A 165 -34.32 26.67 -8.84
C ALA A 165 -33.73 27.10 -7.48
N ASP A 166 -34.54 27.74 -6.65
CA ASP A 166 -34.18 28.12 -5.29
C ASP A 166 -34.05 26.86 -4.43
N VAL A 167 -32.80 26.50 -4.16
CA VAL A 167 -32.41 25.36 -3.34
C VAL A 167 -32.96 25.45 -1.91
N ASN A 168 -33.16 26.67 -1.40
CA ASN A 168 -33.58 26.97 -0.04
C ASN A 168 -35.03 27.45 0.03
N ALA A 169 -35.83 27.19 -1.02
CA ALA A 169 -37.25 27.51 -1.03
C ALA A 169 -37.94 26.96 0.23
N PRO A 170 -38.73 27.78 0.94
CA PRO A 170 -39.33 27.38 2.22
C PRO A 170 -40.34 26.25 2.04
N ALA A 171 -40.47 25.43 3.07
CA ALA A 171 -41.52 24.42 3.16
C ALA A 171 -42.91 25.07 3.31
N ALA A 172 -43.95 24.46 2.73
CA ALA A 172 -45.34 24.84 2.99
C ALA A 172 -45.71 24.70 4.48
N HIS A 173 -46.66 25.52 4.95
CA HIS A 173 -47.03 25.63 6.37
C HIS A 173 -47.42 24.30 7.01
N LEU A 174 -48.19 23.47 6.28
CA LEU A 174 -48.68 22.18 6.75
C LEU A 174 -48.08 21.04 5.92
N GLY A 175 -47.22 20.22 6.56
CA GLY A 175 -46.64 19.01 5.95
C GLY A 175 -45.75 19.27 4.73
N GLY A 176 -45.21 20.50 4.57
CA GLY A 176 -44.23 20.84 3.55
C GLY A 176 -42.82 20.36 3.92
N VAL A 177 -41.94 20.29 2.93
CA VAL A 177 -40.51 19.97 3.11
C VAL A 177 -39.66 20.87 2.21
N THR A 178 -38.46 21.24 2.66
CA THR A 178 -37.44 21.81 1.77
C THR A 178 -36.90 20.73 0.82
N ALA A 179 -36.16 21.13 -0.21
CA ALA A 179 -35.56 20.16 -1.13
C ALA A 179 -34.62 19.20 -0.39
N LEU A 180 -33.81 19.73 0.54
CA LEU A 180 -32.88 18.93 1.34
C LEU A 180 -33.61 18.00 2.32
N GLN A 181 -34.67 18.47 2.97
CA GLN A 181 -35.51 17.62 3.84
C GLN A 181 -36.18 16.51 3.03
N GLY A 182 -36.70 16.81 1.84
CA GLY A 182 -37.26 15.81 0.92
C GLY A 182 -36.24 14.75 0.50
N ALA A 183 -35.04 15.18 0.10
CA ALA A 183 -33.94 14.26 -0.24
C ALA A 183 -33.50 13.41 0.96
N ALA A 184 -33.56 13.96 2.19
CA ALA A 184 -33.22 13.24 3.41
C ALA A 184 -34.27 12.17 3.79
N ILE A 185 -35.54 12.39 3.48
CA ILE A 185 -36.61 11.38 3.64
C ILE A 185 -36.39 10.23 2.65
N ASP A 186 -36.14 10.54 1.38
CA ASP A 186 -35.90 9.54 0.33
C ASP A 186 -34.60 8.76 0.56
N GLY A 187 -33.52 9.47 0.92
CA GLY A 187 -32.20 8.90 1.21
C GLY A 187 -31.28 8.77 -0.01
N ASP A 188 -31.62 9.37 -1.17
CA ASP A 188 -30.72 9.40 -2.33
C ASP A 188 -29.56 10.38 -2.08
N ILE A 189 -28.40 9.82 -1.71
CA ILE A 189 -27.16 10.54 -1.42
C ILE A 189 -26.76 11.48 -2.57
N ARG A 190 -27.05 11.12 -3.83
CA ARG A 190 -26.67 11.96 -4.98
C ARG A 190 -27.43 13.27 -4.97
N ILE A 191 -28.73 13.23 -4.64
CA ILE A 191 -29.55 14.43 -4.53
C ILE A 191 -29.14 15.25 -3.31
N VAL A 192 -28.88 14.60 -2.18
CA VAL A 192 -28.39 15.30 -0.97
C VAL A 192 -27.07 16.02 -1.26
N MET A 193 -26.10 15.36 -1.89
CA MET A 193 -24.83 15.99 -2.28
C MET A 193 -25.03 17.12 -3.30
N MET A 194 -25.89 16.93 -4.30
CA MET A 194 -26.19 17.94 -5.31
C MET A 194 -26.78 19.21 -4.69
N LEU A 195 -27.73 19.06 -3.77
CA LEU A 195 -28.36 20.18 -3.06
C LEU A 195 -27.35 20.89 -2.15
N LEU A 196 -26.51 20.16 -1.41
CA LEU A 196 -25.48 20.76 -0.56
C LEU A 196 -24.42 21.51 -1.39
N LEU A 197 -24.00 20.95 -2.53
CA LEU A 197 -23.10 21.63 -3.48
C LEU A 197 -23.74 22.89 -4.09
N ALA A 198 -25.07 22.92 -4.20
CA ALA A 198 -25.84 24.10 -4.58
C ALA A 198 -26.11 25.05 -3.40
N SER A 199 -25.42 24.90 -2.26
CA SER A 199 -25.57 25.73 -1.06
C SER A 199 -26.92 25.59 -0.34
N ALA A 200 -27.50 24.39 -0.33
CA ALA A 200 -28.62 24.07 0.55
C ALA A 200 -28.24 24.26 2.02
N ASP A 201 -29.04 25.03 2.76
CA ASP A 201 -28.88 25.20 4.20
C ASP A 201 -29.46 23.97 4.94
N VAL A 202 -28.60 23.34 5.74
CA VAL A 202 -28.95 22.14 6.53
C VAL A 202 -29.87 22.49 7.70
N ASN A 203 -29.82 23.73 8.15
CA ASN A 203 -30.49 24.22 9.36
C ASN A 203 -31.82 24.92 9.07
N VAL A 204 -32.33 24.87 7.83
CA VAL A 204 -33.62 25.46 7.50
C VAL A 204 -34.71 24.88 8.39
N ALA A 205 -35.50 25.77 8.99
CA ALA A 205 -36.60 25.40 9.85
C ALA A 205 -37.58 24.47 9.11
N PRO A 206 -38.04 23.39 9.77
CA PRO A 206 -39.06 22.51 9.20
C PRO A 206 -40.44 23.21 9.14
N ALA A 207 -41.40 22.60 8.44
CA ALA A 207 -42.79 23.07 8.46
C ALA A 207 -43.34 23.18 9.90
N ILE A 208 -44.22 24.16 10.12
CA ILE A 208 -44.76 24.50 11.46
C ILE A 208 -45.50 23.30 12.07
N GLU A 209 -46.24 22.57 11.24
CA GLU A 209 -46.96 21.36 11.63
C GLU A 209 -46.45 20.15 10.82
N GLN A 210 -46.09 19.08 11.53
CA GLN A 210 -45.56 17.82 10.97
C GLN A 210 -44.23 17.94 10.21
N GLY A 211 -43.47 19.01 10.43
CA GLY A 211 -42.15 19.18 9.84
C GLY A 211 -41.05 18.40 10.57
N LEU A 212 -40.05 17.94 9.82
CA LEU A 212 -38.81 17.35 10.33
C LEU A 212 -37.63 18.13 9.76
N ASN A 213 -36.61 18.39 10.57
CA ASN A 213 -35.36 18.91 10.01
C ASN A 213 -34.66 17.82 9.17
N SER A 214 -33.67 18.18 8.35
CA SER A 214 -33.02 17.25 7.42
C SER A 214 -32.37 16.05 8.13
N ILE A 215 -31.82 16.26 9.33
CA ILE A 215 -31.17 15.23 10.16
C ILE A 215 -32.21 14.29 10.78
N GLU A 216 -33.30 14.82 11.34
CA GLU A 216 -34.43 14.07 11.87
C GLU A 216 -35.14 13.26 10.79
N ALA A 217 -35.28 13.83 9.59
CA ALA A 217 -35.82 13.14 8.43
C ALA A 217 -34.97 11.93 8.04
N ALA A 218 -33.64 12.09 7.97
CA ALA A 218 -32.73 10.99 7.68
C ALA A 218 -32.72 9.93 8.79
N ALA A 219 -32.70 10.35 10.06
CA ALA A 219 -32.69 9.45 11.21
C ALA A 219 -34.01 8.67 11.34
N GLY A 220 -35.16 9.36 11.24
CA GLY A 220 -36.49 8.78 11.37
C GLY A 220 -36.84 7.79 10.26
N ASN A 221 -36.22 7.93 9.08
CA ASN A 221 -36.38 7.02 7.95
C ASN A 221 -35.24 5.99 7.81
N GLY A 222 -34.30 5.93 8.76
CA GLY A 222 -33.20 4.95 8.76
C GLY A 222 -32.16 5.16 7.65
N ARG A 223 -32.02 6.38 7.12
CA ARG A 223 -31.08 6.73 6.03
C ARG A 223 -29.68 6.99 6.59
N LEU A 224 -29.01 5.94 7.06
CA LEU A 224 -27.74 6.04 7.79
C LEU A 224 -26.64 6.80 7.04
N ASP A 225 -26.49 6.57 5.73
CA ASP A 225 -25.46 7.24 4.94
C ASP A 225 -25.76 8.74 4.76
N THR A 226 -27.04 9.09 4.59
CA THR A 226 -27.49 10.48 4.51
C THR A 226 -27.36 11.18 5.86
N LEU A 227 -27.70 10.50 6.95
CA LEU A 227 -27.54 10.98 8.32
C LEU A 227 -26.06 11.25 8.63
N HIS A 228 -25.17 10.33 8.27
CA HIS A 228 -23.73 10.53 8.41
C HIS A 228 -23.23 11.71 7.58
N LEU A 229 -23.75 11.88 6.36
CA LEU A 229 -23.34 12.98 5.49
C LEU A 229 -23.81 14.35 6.03
N LEU A 230 -25.07 14.46 6.48
CA LEU A 230 -25.63 15.68 7.06
C LEU A 230 -25.01 16.07 8.40
N LEU A 231 -24.75 15.11 9.29
CA LEU A 231 -24.11 15.37 10.60
C LEU A 231 -22.67 15.88 10.47
N ASN A 232 -22.00 15.59 9.36
CA ASN A 232 -20.62 15.98 9.11
C ASN A 232 -20.51 17.20 8.17
N TYR A 233 -21.63 17.85 7.82
CA TYR A 233 -21.66 19.03 6.96
C TYR A 233 -21.68 20.32 7.79
N HIS A 234 -20.69 21.19 7.61
CA HIS A 234 -20.57 22.48 8.31
C HIS A 234 -20.41 23.63 7.30
N PRO A 235 -21.41 24.52 7.15
CA PRO A 235 -21.40 25.55 6.11
C PRO A 235 -20.53 26.80 6.41
N ASP A 236 -20.12 27.05 7.66
CA ASP A 236 -19.58 28.36 8.08
C ASP A 236 -18.04 28.46 8.24
N THR A 237 -17.24 27.71 7.48
CA THR A 237 -15.79 27.97 7.42
C THR A 237 -15.46 28.79 6.18
N GLU A 238 -15.76 30.08 6.23
CA GLU A 238 -15.14 31.09 5.35
C GLU A 238 -13.69 31.31 5.78
N ASP A 239 -12.76 30.60 5.12
CA ASP A 239 -11.41 31.03 4.70
C ASP A 239 -10.51 29.79 4.47
N ASP A 240 -9.99 29.68 3.25
CA ASP A 240 -8.95 28.76 2.75
C ASP A 240 -9.17 27.23 2.79
N ALA A 241 -9.57 26.70 1.62
CA ALA A 241 -9.24 25.35 1.09
C ALA A 241 -9.78 24.10 1.86
N PRO A 242 -9.99 22.96 1.15
CA PRO A 242 -11.08 22.05 1.42
C PRO A 242 -10.84 21.20 2.67
N THR A 243 -11.63 21.40 3.71
CA THR A 243 -11.84 20.38 4.76
C THR A 243 -13.20 19.74 4.58
N GLN A 244 -13.38 19.14 3.40
CA GLN A 244 -14.22 17.95 3.26
C GLN A 244 -13.73 16.99 4.36
N THR A 245 -14.56 16.63 5.34
CA THR A 245 -14.18 15.62 6.36
C THR A 245 -14.04 14.29 5.65
N SER A 246 -12.89 14.09 5.00
CA SER A 246 -12.61 12.95 4.16
C SER A 246 -12.46 11.74 5.07
N SER A 247 -13.41 10.81 4.99
CA SER A 247 -13.25 9.48 5.59
C SER A 247 -11.92 8.88 5.11
N TYR A 248 -11.23 8.12 5.95
CA TYR A 248 -9.99 7.41 5.57
C TYR A 248 -10.15 6.68 4.23
N ARG A 249 -11.34 6.12 3.94
CA ARG A 249 -11.65 5.47 2.66
C ARG A 249 -11.70 6.45 1.49
N GLN A 250 -12.36 7.60 1.65
CA GLN A 250 -12.42 8.64 0.62
C GLN A 250 -11.03 9.19 0.27
N ILE A 251 -10.13 9.34 1.25
CA ILE A 251 -8.74 9.72 1.00
C ILE A 251 -8.03 8.66 0.15
N LEU A 252 -8.25 7.38 0.45
CA LEU A 252 -7.67 6.29 -0.33
C LEU A 252 -8.21 6.25 -1.76
N ASP A 253 -9.51 6.48 -1.95
CA ASP A 253 -10.15 6.50 -3.25
C ASP A 253 -9.67 7.70 -4.07
N ASN A 254 -9.63 8.90 -3.49
CA ASN A 254 -9.08 10.08 -4.15
C ASN A 254 -7.60 9.90 -4.52
N ASN A 255 -6.78 9.33 -3.62
CA ASN A 255 -5.37 9.04 -3.91
C ASN A 255 -5.24 8.00 -5.05
N ARG A 256 -6.17 7.06 -5.15
CA ARG A 256 -6.23 6.10 -6.26
C ARG A 256 -6.58 6.80 -7.56
N ASP A 257 -7.59 7.63 -7.58
CA ASP A 257 -8.02 8.33 -8.80
C ASP A 257 -6.92 9.27 -9.31
N GLN A 258 -6.27 10.00 -8.40
CA GLN A 258 -5.11 10.84 -8.73
C GLN A 258 -3.94 10.00 -9.26
N PHE A 259 -3.63 8.86 -8.64
CA PHE A 259 -2.57 7.98 -9.12
C PHE A 259 -2.87 7.46 -10.54
N GLU A 260 -4.08 6.99 -10.80
CA GLU A 260 -4.49 6.51 -12.12
C GLU A 260 -4.42 7.63 -13.18
N LEU A 261 -4.82 8.86 -12.83
CA LEU A 261 -4.71 10.02 -13.71
C LEU A 261 -3.25 10.31 -14.11
N LEU A 262 -2.31 10.26 -13.15
CA LEU A 262 -0.87 10.46 -13.45
C LEU A 262 -0.29 9.34 -14.33
N ILE A 263 -0.81 8.11 -14.21
CA ILE A 263 -0.43 7.01 -15.11
C ILE A 263 -0.99 7.25 -16.52
N GLN A 264 -2.24 7.72 -16.64
CA GLN A 264 -2.90 7.99 -17.92
C GLN A 264 -2.24 9.15 -18.68
N HIS A 265 -1.84 10.21 -17.99
CA HIS A 265 -1.09 11.33 -18.59
C HIS A 265 0.34 10.96 -18.97
N GLY A 266 0.88 9.85 -18.44
CA GLY A 266 2.23 9.38 -18.73
C GLY A 266 3.32 10.04 -17.88
N ASP A 267 2.95 10.83 -16.86
CA ASP A 267 3.90 11.43 -15.90
C ASP A 267 4.66 10.34 -15.14
N TYR A 268 3.97 9.25 -14.80
CA TYR A 268 4.54 8.10 -14.12
C TYR A 268 4.14 6.78 -14.77
N LYS A 269 4.94 5.74 -14.49
CA LYS A 269 4.68 4.35 -14.86
C LYS A 269 4.43 3.51 -13.60
N PRO A 270 3.54 2.50 -13.65
CA PRO A 270 3.33 1.63 -12.52
C PRO A 270 4.57 0.76 -12.25
N PHE A 271 4.86 0.57 -10.96
CA PHE A 271 5.86 -0.40 -10.50
C PHE A 271 5.27 -1.81 -10.48
N TYR A 272 5.75 -2.69 -11.36
CA TYR A 272 5.36 -4.10 -11.42
C TYR A 272 6.35 -5.04 -10.72
N LEU A 273 5.88 -6.23 -10.34
CA LEU A 273 6.68 -7.28 -9.71
C LEU A 273 7.91 -7.70 -10.55
N TRP A 274 7.83 -7.67 -11.88
CA TRP A 274 8.93 -8.08 -12.73
C TRP A 274 10.17 -7.18 -12.60
N HIS A 275 10.02 -5.91 -12.19
CA HIS A 275 11.18 -5.07 -11.90
C HIS A 275 12.03 -5.66 -10.76
N LEU A 276 11.38 -6.23 -9.74
CA LEU A 276 12.06 -6.96 -8.66
C LEU A 276 12.74 -8.23 -9.18
N LEU A 277 12.13 -8.90 -10.17
CA LEU A 277 12.75 -10.05 -10.83
C LEU A 277 14.02 -9.66 -11.60
N VAL A 278 14.06 -8.51 -12.26
CA VAL A 278 15.27 -8.04 -12.95
C VAL A 278 16.42 -7.82 -11.98
N PHE A 279 16.16 -7.20 -10.83
CA PHE A 279 17.18 -6.97 -9.79
C PHE A 279 17.72 -8.25 -9.14
N THR A 280 17.03 -9.38 -9.32
CA THR A 280 17.47 -10.69 -8.79
C THR A 280 18.08 -11.57 -9.89
N ALA A 281 17.47 -11.60 -11.08
CA ALA A 281 17.92 -12.42 -12.20
C ALA A 281 19.27 -11.97 -12.76
N LEU A 282 19.47 -10.66 -12.98
CA LEU A 282 20.72 -10.13 -13.54
C LEU A 282 21.96 -10.47 -12.68
N PRO A 283 21.99 -10.17 -11.37
CA PRO A 283 23.15 -10.55 -10.55
C PRO A 283 23.29 -12.08 -10.44
N LEU A 284 22.20 -12.85 -10.42
CA LEU A 284 22.27 -14.31 -10.44
C LEU A 284 22.98 -14.82 -11.70
N CYS A 285 22.62 -14.31 -12.88
CA CYS A 285 23.31 -14.64 -14.13
C CYS A 285 24.81 -14.32 -14.06
N GLY A 286 25.17 -13.16 -13.49
CA GLY A 286 26.57 -12.76 -13.30
C GLY A 286 27.36 -13.67 -12.33
N LEU A 287 26.69 -14.27 -11.35
CA LEU A 287 27.28 -15.21 -10.39
C LEU A 287 27.41 -16.64 -10.93
N LEU A 288 26.50 -17.05 -11.83
CA LEU A 288 26.52 -18.39 -12.43
C LEU A 288 27.67 -18.58 -13.43
N ILE A 289 28.13 -17.50 -14.05
CA ILE A 289 29.23 -17.53 -15.03
C ILE A 289 30.56 -17.39 -14.27
N SER A 290 31.41 -18.41 -14.42
CA SER A 290 32.76 -18.41 -13.82
C SER A 290 33.70 -17.48 -14.57
N ARG A 291 34.60 -16.81 -13.84
CA ARG A 291 35.64 -15.91 -14.35
C ARG A 291 36.55 -16.55 -15.39
N GLN A 292 36.75 -17.87 -15.36
CA GLN A 292 37.56 -18.58 -16.36
C GLN A 292 37.00 -18.45 -17.79
N HIS A 293 35.71 -18.14 -17.94
CA HIS A 293 35.02 -18.03 -19.24
C HIS A 293 34.69 -16.57 -19.58
N GLY A 294 35.53 -15.59 -19.19
CA GLY A 294 35.35 -14.18 -19.55
C GLY A 294 34.45 -13.35 -18.63
N ALA A 295 33.96 -13.92 -17.51
CA ALA A 295 33.06 -13.21 -16.59
C ALA A 295 33.68 -11.98 -15.90
N ARG A 296 35.02 -11.82 -15.98
CA ARG A 296 35.75 -10.66 -15.42
C ARG A 296 35.23 -9.33 -15.96
N TYR A 297 34.91 -9.28 -17.26
CA TYR A 297 34.37 -8.07 -17.91
C TYR A 297 32.84 -8.06 -17.93
N LEU A 298 32.21 -9.24 -17.92
CA LEU A 298 30.76 -9.37 -17.94
C LEU A 298 30.09 -8.85 -16.66
N ARG A 299 30.66 -9.13 -15.47
CA ARG A 299 30.06 -8.72 -14.19
C ARG A 299 29.89 -7.19 -14.06
N PRO A 300 30.90 -6.35 -14.40
CA PRO A 300 30.71 -4.90 -14.47
C PRO A 300 29.66 -4.44 -15.49
N VAL A 301 29.56 -5.10 -16.65
CA VAL A 301 28.54 -4.78 -17.67
C VAL A 301 27.13 -5.09 -17.15
N ILE A 302 26.94 -6.26 -16.53
CA ILE A 302 25.69 -6.61 -15.85
C ILE A 302 25.35 -5.58 -14.78
N PHE A 303 26.33 -5.15 -13.99
CA PHE A 303 26.11 -4.10 -13.00
C PHE A 303 25.70 -2.76 -13.62
N ALA A 304 26.28 -2.36 -14.76
CA ALA A 304 25.87 -1.16 -15.47
C ALA A 304 24.41 -1.24 -15.95
N LEU A 305 23.94 -2.42 -16.40
CA LEU A 305 22.54 -2.66 -16.75
C LEU A 305 21.62 -2.56 -15.52
N ILE A 306 22.04 -3.13 -14.39
CA ILE A 306 21.31 -3.03 -13.11
C ILE A 306 21.18 -1.56 -12.70
N LEU A 307 22.28 -0.79 -12.78
CA LEU A 307 22.31 0.62 -12.43
C LEU A 307 21.39 1.44 -13.36
N SER A 308 21.44 1.19 -14.67
CA SER A 308 20.55 1.84 -15.64
C SER A 308 19.08 1.54 -15.33
N THR A 309 18.75 0.28 -15.02
CA THR A 309 17.40 -0.14 -14.64
C THR A 309 16.97 0.52 -13.33
N ALA A 310 17.86 0.62 -12.34
CA ALA A 310 17.59 1.32 -11.08
C ALA A 310 17.27 2.79 -11.30
N VAL A 311 18.03 3.48 -12.16
CA VAL A 311 17.76 4.88 -12.51
C VAL A 311 16.41 5.03 -13.20
N ASP A 312 16.06 4.16 -14.16
CA ASP A 312 14.73 4.18 -14.81
C ASP A 312 13.61 4.00 -13.78
N VAL A 313 13.74 2.99 -12.91
CA VAL A 313 12.74 2.67 -11.88
C VAL A 313 12.55 3.84 -10.92
N ILE A 314 13.64 4.40 -10.39
CA ILE A 314 13.56 5.50 -9.42
C ILE A 314 12.95 6.75 -10.08
N ARG A 315 13.35 7.08 -11.32
CA ARG A 315 12.87 8.29 -12.01
C ARG A 315 11.39 8.20 -12.37
N HIS A 316 10.99 7.12 -13.05
CA HIS A 316 9.72 7.09 -13.75
C HIS A 316 8.63 6.28 -13.05
N ARG A 317 8.96 5.47 -12.03
CA ARG A 317 8.00 4.50 -11.48
C ARG A 317 7.51 4.87 -10.10
N ARG A 318 6.20 4.72 -9.89
CA ARG A 318 5.50 4.98 -8.63
C ARG A 318 4.59 3.81 -8.27
N SER A 319 4.15 3.77 -7.01
CA SER A 319 3.21 2.78 -6.49
C SER A 319 2.12 3.48 -5.70
N LEU A 320 0.88 2.99 -5.85
CA LEU A 320 -0.32 3.55 -5.24
C LEU A 320 -0.28 3.55 -3.71
N LEU A 321 0.11 2.44 -3.10
CA LEU A 321 0.20 2.34 -1.64
C LEU A 321 1.48 3.06 -1.18
N GLY A 322 1.35 4.11 -0.36
CA GLY A 322 2.47 4.96 0.06
C GLY A 322 3.67 4.20 0.65
N ALA A 323 3.40 3.13 1.42
CA ALA A 323 4.45 2.24 1.94
C ALA A 323 5.12 1.41 0.82
N ASN A 324 4.38 1.00 -0.21
CA ASN A 324 4.93 0.27 -1.36
C ASN A 324 5.76 1.18 -2.26
N GLY A 325 5.37 2.45 -2.43
CA GLY A 325 6.18 3.46 -3.12
C GLY A 325 7.52 3.65 -2.43
N TYR A 326 7.51 3.77 -1.10
CA TYR A 326 8.72 3.85 -0.29
C TYR A 326 9.60 2.59 -0.41
N MET A 327 8.97 1.42 -0.32
CA MET A 327 9.68 0.15 -0.47
C MET A 327 10.25 -0.04 -1.89
N GLY A 328 9.58 0.46 -2.94
CA GLY A 328 10.08 0.40 -4.31
C GLY A 328 11.46 1.06 -4.47
N GLY A 329 11.61 2.29 -3.98
CA GLY A 329 12.89 3.01 -4.00
C GLY A 329 13.92 2.40 -3.06
N LEU A 330 13.51 2.03 -1.84
CA LEU A 330 14.39 1.41 -0.84
C LEU A 330 14.98 0.09 -1.34
N VAL A 331 14.15 -0.79 -1.88
CA VAL A 331 14.54 -2.11 -2.39
C VAL A 331 15.42 -1.95 -3.63
N THR A 332 15.08 -1.03 -4.54
CA THR A 332 15.89 -0.74 -5.73
C THR A 332 17.29 -0.23 -5.36
N ALA A 333 17.38 0.71 -4.42
CA ALA A 333 18.65 1.24 -3.94
C ALA A 333 19.49 0.15 -3.25
N TRP A 334 18.88 -0.65 -2.37
CA TRP A 334 19.58 -1.74 -1.71
C TRP A 334 20.09 -2.80 -2.69
N TRP A 335 19.26 -3.26 -3.64
CA TRP A 335 19.68 -4.24 -4.64
C TRP A 335 20.81 -3.73 -5.53
N THR A 336 20.85 -2.42 -5.79
CA THR A 336 21.96 -1.80 -6.53
C THR A 336 23.26 -1.87 -5.72
N ILE A 337 23.22 -1.50 -4.42
CA ILE A 337 24.38 -1.60 -3.51
C ILE A 337 24.83 -3.05 -3.35
N TRP A 338 23.88 -3.98 -3.21
CA TRP A 338 24.17 -5.39 -3.06
C TRP A 338 24.77 -6.00 -4.32
N SER A 339 24.22 -5.64 -5.49
CA SER A 339 24.77 -6.07 -6.78
C SER A 339 26.19 -5.54 -6.99
N ALA A 340 26.46 -4.28 -6.63
CA ALA A 340 27.82 -3.73 -6.66
C ALA A 340 28.77 -4.53 -5.75
N THR A 341 28.30 -4.88 -4.55
CA THR A 341 29.06 -5.65 -3.57
C THR A 341 29.50 -7.01 -4.12
N ILE A 342 28.58 -7.78 -4.70
CA ILE A 342 28.84 -9.16 -5.13
C ILE A 342 29.43 -9.28 -6.54
N LEU A 343 29.19 -8.30 -7.42
CA LEU A 343 29.66 -8.34 -8.82
C LEU A 343 30.94 -7.53 -9.06
N VAL A 344 31.14 -6.44 -8.32
CA VAL A 344 32.20 -5.45 -8.60
C VAL A 344 33.22 -5.37 -7.46
N PHE A 345 32.77 -5.21 -6.22
CA PHE A 345 33.66 -4.92 -5.08
C PHE A 345 34.38 -6.15 -4.54
N ASN A 346 33.80 -7.34 -4.69
CA ASN A 346 34.39 -8.60 -4.26
C ASN A 346 34.43 -9.59 -5.42
N ASP A 347 35.37 -10.52 -5.36
CA ASP A 347 35.39 -11.68 -6.24
C ASP A 347 34.59 -12.82 -5.63
N ALA A 348 33.38 -13.05 -6.16
CA ALA A 348 32.51 -14.17 -5.80
C ALA A 348 33.24 -15.53 -5.74
N GLU A 349 34.23 -15.77 -6.60
CA GLU A 349 34.95 -17.04 -6.67
C GLU A 349 36.05 -17.21 -5.62
N ARG A 350 36.56 -16.11 -5.07
CA ARG A 350 37.71 -16.13 -4.15
C ARG A 350 37.36 -15.71 -2.73
N ASP A 351 36.47 -14.73 -2.60
CA ASP A 351 36.24 -14.03 -1.33
C ASP A 351 35.12 -14.67 -0.51
N PHE A 352 34.28 -15.51 -1.14
CA PHE A 352 33.09 -16.07 -0.52
C PHE A 352 33.19 -17.59 -0.34
N GLU A 353 32.84 -18.03 0.86
CA GLU A 353 32.73 -19.43 1.22
C GLU A 353 31.50 -19.65 2.09
N ARG A 354 30.81 -20.76 1.86
CA ARG A 354 29.57 -21.13 2.54
C ARG A 354 29.75 -22.40 3.37
N ILE A 355 29.19 -22.46 4.57
CA ILE A 355 29.16 -23.66 5.40
C ILE A 355 28.22 -24.68 4.78
N GLU A 356 28.72 -25.89 4.52
CA GLU A 356 27.95 -27.01 3.97
C GLU A 356 28.28 -28.32 4.72
N ARG A 357 27.31 -29.24 4.71
CA ARG A 357 27.47 -30.62 5.17
C ARG A 357 28.31 -31.42 4.18
N ARG A 358 29.27 -32.20 4.68
CA ARG A 358 30.04 -33.18 3.92
C ARG A 358 29.90 -34.56 4.54
N SER A 359 29.64 -35.56 3.68
CA SER A 359 29.80 -36.96 4.05
C SER A 359 31.28 -37.25 4.26
N SER A 360 31.59 -38.01 5.31
CA SER A 360 32.93 -38.47 5.65
C SER A 360 33.56 -39.34 4.55
N ASP A 361 32.75 -39.91 3.64
CA ASP A 361 33.23 -40.75 2.52
C ASP A 361 33.84 -39.95 1.36
N ALA A 362 33.74 -38.61 1.37
CA ALA A 362 34.25 -37.75 0.30
C ALA A 362 35.68 -37.21 0.55
N ALA A 363 36.38 -37.72 1.56
CA ALA A 363 37.76 -37.36 1.89
C ALA A 363 38.79 -38.18 1.08
N GLY A 364 38.81 -38.05 -0.25
CA GLY A 364 39.92 -38.45 -1.13
C GLY A 364 40.25 -39.96 -1.25
N PRO A 365 40.67 -40.45 -2.44
CA PRO A 365 41.06 -41.85 -2.61
C PRO A 365 42.55 -41.97 -2.26
N ASP A 366 42.89 -42.20 -1.00
CA ASP A 366 44.21 -42.74 -0.63
C ASP A 366 44.22 -43.16 0.83
N LYS A 367 43.73 -44.38 1.09
CA LYS A 367 44.28 -45.28 2.11
C LYS A 367 43.81 -46.70 1.85
N ALA A 368 44.82 -47.51 1.52
CA ALA A 368 44.87 -48.95 1.38
C ALA A 368 43.66 -49.76 1.85
N ARG A 369 43.14 -50.57 0.91
CA ARG A 369 42.43 -51.82 1.19
C ARG A 369 43.25 -52.67 2.16
N THR A 370 42.63 -53.09 3.25
CA THR A 370 43.00 -54.32 3.98
C THR A 370 41.89 -55.34 3.77
N PRO A 371 42.23 -56.64 3.65
CA PRO A 371 41.32 -57.65 3.13
C PRO A 371 40.33 -58.14 4.20
N ASP A 372 39.22 -58.65 3.67
CA ASP A 372 38.07 -59.22 4.35
C ASP A 372 38.45 -60.17 5.49
N ASN A 373 37.74 -60.01 6.62
CA ASN A 373 37.61 -61.07 7.59
C ASN A 373 36.12 -61.40 7.72
N GLU A 374 35.74 -62.49 7.06
CA GLU A 374 34.46 -63.15 7.16
C GLU A 374 34.20 -63.56 8.62
N ASN A 375 33.14 -63.02 9.22
CA ASN A 375 32.24 -63.76 10.09
C ASN A 375 31.10 -62.87 10.58
N LYS A 376 29.90 -63.08 10.03
CA LYS A 376 28.66 -62.71 10.72
C LYS A 376 27.58 -63.76 10.45
N PRO A 377 26.94 -64.30 11.50
CA PRO A 377 25.90 -65.31 11.33
C PRO A 377 24.61 -64.67 10.81
N ARG A 378 23.93 -65.41 9.94
CA ARG A 378 22.54 -65.17 9.55
C ARG A 378 21.64 -65.34 10.78
N SER A 379 20.96 -64.28 11.21
CA SER A 379 19.69 -64.43 11.92
C SER A 379 18.64 -63.51 11.31
N SER A 380 17.67 -64.16 10.69
CA SER A 380 16.35 -63.63 10.39
C SER A 380 15.67 -63.24 11.69
N ASP A 381 15.34 -61.97 11.86
CA ASP A 381 14.15 -61.55 12.60
C ASP A 381 13.85 -60.09 12.26
N LYS A 382 12.68 -59.85 11.66
CA LYS A 382 12.10 -58.52 11.51
C LYS A 382 11.30 -58.21 12.78
N PRO A 383 11.61 -57.13 13.52
CA PRO A 383 10.61 -56.51 14.37
C PRO A 383 10.12 -55.21 13.73
N ALA A 384 8.81 -55.03 13.77
CA ALA A 384 8.10 -53.81 13.43
C ALA A 384 8.50 -52.67 14.39
N ASN A 385 9.58 -51.95 14.06
CA ASN A 385 10.00 -50.74 14.77
C ASN A 385 10.65 -49.70 13.84
N GLY A 386 10.03 -49.50 12.67
CA GLY A 386 10.54 -48.63 11.60
C GLY A 386 10.75 -47.17 11.98
N HIS A 387 10.07 -46.66 13.02
CA HIS A 387 10.22 -45.26 13.47
C HIS A 387 11.41 -45.07 14.42
N ILE A 388 11.65 -46.01 15.36
CA ILE A 388 12.77 -45.94 16.31
C ILE A 388 14.09 -46.28 15.61
N PHE A 389 14.07 -47.23 14.67
CA PHE A 389 15.26 -47.57 13.88
C PHE A 389 15.67 -46.41 12.95
N LYS A 390 14.71 -45.75 12.30
CA LYS A 390 14.97 -44.53 11.53
C LYS A 390 15.53 -43.42 12.41
N ALA A 391 14.96 -43.16 13.59
CA ALA A 391 15.46 -42.15 14.53
C ALA A 391 16.90 -42.43 15.01
N LYS A 392 17.25 -43.70 15.33
CA LYS A 392 18.62 -44.10 15.66
C LYS A 392 19.57 -43.99 14.46
N GLN A 393 19.12 -44.36 13.27
CA GLN A 393 19.91 -44.22 12.04
C GLN A 393 20.15 -42.74 11.69
N TYR A 394 19.18 -41.86 11.91
CA TYR A 394 19.34 -40.41 11.77
C TYR A 394 20.25 -39.78 12.82
N ALA A 395 20.24 -40.27 14.06
CA ALA A 395 21.22 -39.87 15.07
C ALA A 395 22.64 -40.27 14.64
N SER A 396 22.82 -41.51 14.19
CA SER A 396 24.13 -42.01 13.72
C SER A 396 24.65 -41.31 12.45
N GLN A 397 23.76 -40.86 11.54
CA GLN A 397 24.15 -40.05 10.38
C GLN A 397 24.51 -38.61 10.77
N ARG A 398 23.91 -38.06 11.83
CA ARG A 398 24.29 -36.74 12.36
C ARG A 398 25.70 -36.77 12.96
N ASP A 399 26.09 -37.90 13.52
CA ASP A 399 27.42 -38.12 14.11
C ASP A 399 28.52 -38.32 13.06
N SER A 400 28.19 -38.66 11.80
CA SER A 400 29.16 -38.81 10.70
C SER A 400 29.27 -37.61 9.76
N GLU A 401 28.32 -36.67 9.81
CA GLU A 401 28.32 -35.47 8.97
C GLU A 401 29.31 -34.42 9.50
N THR A 402 30.32 -34.07 8.70
CA THR A 402 31.25 -32.99 9.03
C THR A 402 30.83 -31.69 8.34
N LEU A 403 30.90 -30.56 9.05
CA LEU A 403 30.68 -29.24 8.47
C LEU A 403 32.00 -28.70 7.90
N ALA A 404 31.96 -28.15 6.69
CA ALA A 404 33.13 -27.59 6.03
C ALA A 404 32.80 -26.30 5.27
N TRP A 405 33.83 -25.47 5.09
CA TRP A 405 33.77 -24.30 4.23
C TRP A 405 33.82 -24.70 2.75
N GLN A 406 32.76 -24.40 2.02
CA GLN A 406 32.62 -24.66 0.60
C GLN A 406 32.90 -23.38 -0.22
N PRO A 407 34.00 -23.34 -0.98
CA PRO A 407 34.25 -22.26 -1.94
C PRO A 407 33.35 -22.43 -3.17
N TYR A 408 33.48 -21.52 -4.13
CA TYR A 408 32.68 -21.48 -5.35
C TYR A 408 32.59 -22.85 -6.07
N PRO A 409 31.38 -23.43 -6.20
CA PRO A 409 31.23 -24.78 -6.77
C PRO A 409 31.46 -24.85 -8.29
N ARG A 410 31.99 -26.00 -8.73
CA ARG A 410 32.14 -26.32 -10.16
C ARG A 410 30.85 -26.81 -10.80
N ALA A 411 30.13 -27.72 -10.14
CA ALA A 411 28.89 -28.30 -10.65
C ALA A 411 27.79 -27.24 -10.77
N TRP A 412 27.09 -27.21 -11.91
CA TRP A 412 26.13 -26.14 -12.24
C TRP A 412 24.97 -26.03 -11.24
N LEU A 413 24.29 -27.13 -10.90
CA LEU A 413 23.18 -27.13 -9.95
C LEU A 413 23.63 -26.70 -8.54
N HIS A 414 24.80 -27.16 -8.11
CA HIS A 414 25.36 -26.76 -6.82
C HIS A 414 25.73 -25.28 -6.82
N ARG A 415 26.31 -24.78 -7.92
CA ARG A 415 26.62 -23.36 -8.12
C ARG A 415 25.36 -22.50 -8.12
N LEU A 416 24.28 -22.93 -8.74
CA LEU A 416 23.00 -22.22 -8.70
C LEU A 416 22.48 -22.09 -7.27
N ASN A 417 22.41 -23.20 -6.52
CA ASN A 417 22.02 -23.16 -5.11
C ASN A 417 22.98 -22.32 -4.24
N TRP A 418 24.27 -22.33 -4.55
CA TRP A 418 25.28 -21.52 -3.87
C TRP A 418 25.12 -20.02 -4.18
N ALA A 419 24.93 -19.66 -5.44
CA ALA A 419 24.74 -18.29 -5.89
C ALA A 419 23.41 -17.70 -5.40
N MET A 420 22.33 -18.48 -5.42
CA MET A 420 21.05 -18.10 -4.80
C MET A 420 21.22 -17.85 -3.30
N GLY A 421 21.95 -18.73 -2.60
CA GLY A 421 22.25 -18.54 -1.18
C GLY A 421 23.06 -17.27 -0.90
N LEU A 422 23.96 -16.87 -1.81
CA LEU A 422 24.72 -15.63 -1.67
C LEU A 422 23.84 -14.41 -1.92
N LEU A 423 23.01 -14.49 -2.96
CA LEU A 423 22.19 -13.38 -3.42
C LEU A 423 21.10 -12.99 -2.41
N PHE A 424 20.46 -13.98 -1.78
CA PHE A 424 19.33 -13.77 -0.87
C PHE A 424 19.72 -13.75 0.61
N ASN A 425 21.00 -13.53 0.93
CA ASN A 425 21.47 -13.48 2.30
C ASN A 425 22.04 -12.11 2.67
N MET A 426 21.50 -11.48 3.71
CA MET A 426 21.88 -10.13 4.14
C MET A 426 22.88 -10.13 5.31
N ARG A 427 22.84 -11.15 6.19
CA ARG A 427 23.65 -11.20 7.44
C ARG A 427 24.80 -12.20 7.41
N GLY A 428 24.75 -13.13 6.45
CA GLY A 428 25.74 -14.14 6.18
C GLY A 428 25.89 -15.22 7.25
N PRO A 429 24.85 -15.74 7.94
CA PRO A 429 25.05 -16.66 9.06
C PRO A 429 25.82 -17.93 8.72
N GLU A 430 25.62 -18.46 7.51
CA GLU A 430 26.34 -19.59 6.92
C GLU A 430 27.56 -19.18 6.07
N TRP A 431 27.92 -17.90 6.03
CA TRP A 431 28.96 -17.36 5.16
C TRP A 431 30.21 -16.91 5.93
N ASN A 432 31.36 -16.91 5.26
CA ASN A 432 32.64 -16.51 5.87
C ASN A 432 32.71 -15.02 6.27
N TRP A 433 31.86 -14.19 5.68
CA TRP A 433 31.67 -12.77 5.99
C TRP A 433 30.64 -12.49 7.10
N ARG A 434 30.15 -13.53 7.79
CA ARG A 434 29.16 -13.41 8.89
C ARG A 434 29.45 -12.26 9.84
N ILE A 435 28.41 -11.52 10.21
CA ILE A 435 28.54 -10.40 11.16
C ILE A 435 28.85 -10.92 12.58
N SER A 436 29.53 -10.11 13.38
CA SER A 436 29.95 -10.48 14.75
C SER A 436 28.81 -10.60 15.76
N ALA A 437 27.61 -10.10 15.43
CA ALA A 437 26.43 -10.14 16.28
C ALA A 437 25.67 -11.48 16.20
N LEU A 438 26.11 -12.42 15.37
CA LEU A 438 25.53 -13.75 15.26
C LEU A 438 26.12 -14.69 16.31
N ASP A 439 25.37 -15.75 16.62
CA ASP A 439 25.80 -16.76 17.59
C ASP A 439 27.13 -17.42 17.18
N PRO A 440 27.94 -17.87 18.13
CA PRO A 440 29.21 -18.53 17.83
C PRO A 440 29.03 -19.78 16.97
N LEU A 441 30.03 -20.06 16.12
CA LEU A 441 30.05 -21.30 15.34
C LEU A 441 30.47 -22.49 16.22
N PRO A 442 30.13 -23.73 15.84
CA PRO A 442 30.72 -24.93 16.43
C PRO A 442 32.25 -24.89 16.43
N ASP A 443 32.88 -25.43 17.48
CA ASP A 443 34.34 -25.39 17.68
C ASP A 443 35.12 -26.01 16.50
N SER A 444 34.57 -27.04 15.87
CA SER A 444 35.15 -27.67 14.67
C SER A 444 35.33 -26.69 13.51
N LEU A 445 34.34 -25.82 13.26
CA LEU A 445 34.39 -24.81 12.21
C LEU A 445 35.28 -23.61 12.59
N GLN A 446 35.33 -23.26 13.88
CA GLN A 446 36.25 -22.23 14.36
C GLN A 446 37.71 -22.67 14.20
N THR A 447 38.00 -23.93 14.54
CA THR A 447 39.34 -24.53 14.46
C THR A 447 39.82 -24.70 13.02
N GLN A 448 38.93 -25.09 12.10
CA GLN A 448 39.23 -25.09 10.65
C GLN A 448 39.68 -23.72 10.15
N ARG A 449 39.08 -22.64 10.66
CA ARG A 449 39.41 -21.27 10.26
C ARG A 449 40.73 -20.78 10.84
N THR A 450 41.00 -21.05 12.13
CA THR A 450 42.26 -20.66 12.78
C THR A 450 43.45 -21.37 12.16
N THR A 451 43.32 -22.68 11.90
CA THR A 451 44.34 -23.51 11.23
C THR A 451 44.62 -22.99 9.83
N ARG A 452 43.58 -22.61 9.06
CA ARG A 452 43.72 -22.06 7.71
C ARG A 452 44.37 -20.67 7.66
N ASN A 453 44.18 -19.86 8.70
CA ASN A 453 44.76 -18.51 8.80
C ASN A 453 46.19 -18.49 9.37
N GLY A 454 46.83 -19.66 9.58
CA GLY A 454 48.23 -19.75 10.01
C GLY A 454 48.50 -19.37 11.46
N GLN A 455 47.47 -19.27 12.31
CA GLN A 455 47.65 -19.14 13.76
C GLN A 455 47.92 -20.54 14.34
N SER A 456 49.10 -20.72 14.94
CA SER A 456 49.55 -22.02 15.46
C SER A 456 48.53 -22.63 16.42
N ALA A 457 48.19 -23.90 16.22
CA ALA A 457 47.19 -24.65 17.01
C ALA A 457 47.41 -24.57 18.53
N ARG A 458 48.66 -24.29 18.96
CA ARG A 458 49.03 -24.08 20.37
C ARG A 458 48.43 -22.82 21.01
N GLN A 459 48.19 -21.74 20.25
CA GLN A 459 47.57 -20.52 20.78
C GLN A 459 46.04 -20.59 20.84
N ALA A 460 45.43 -21.51 20.08
CA ALA A 460 43.99 -21.78 20.16
C ALA A 460 43.66 -22.66 21.38
N MET A 461 44.53 -23.62 21.73
CA MET A 461 44.36 -24.49 22.89
C MET A 461 44.46 -23.75 24.24
N ASP A 462 45.25 -22.68 24.31
CA ASP A 462 45.46 -21.88 25.54
C ASP A 462 44.30 -20.90 25.85
N LYS A 463 43.30 -20.82 24.96
CA LYS A 463 42.03 -20.07 25.17
C LYS A 463 40.81 -20.96 25.38
N THR A 464 41.00 -22.28 25.40
CA THR A 464 39.91 -23.26 25.58
C THR A 464 39.59 -23.56 27.05
N ASP A 465 40.26 -22.91 28.00
CA ASP A 465 39.77 -22.82 29.38
C ASP A 465 38.86 -21.60 29.51
N ASN A 466 37.60 -21.75 29.09
CA ASN A 466 36.40 -21.26 29.77
C ASN A 466 35.19 -21.17 28.83
N LYS A 467 34.16 -21.95 29.18
CA LYS A 467 32.80 -22.01 28.62
C LYS A 467 32.70 -22.56 27.20
N ALA A 468 32.50 -23.87 27.12
CA ALA A 468 31.63 -24.43 26.07
C ALA A 468 30.24 -23.77 26.21
N GLU A 469 30.01 -22.65 25.52
CA GLU A 469 28.67 -22.10 25.39
C GLU A 469 27.82 -23.16 24.70
N SER A 470 26.86 -23.72 25.45
CA SER A 470 25.93 -24.72 24.94
C SER A 470 25.27 -24.17 23.69
N GLN A 471 25.35 -24.93 22.58
CA GLN A 471 24.69 -24.52 21.35
C GLN A 471 23.19 -24.34 21.61
N PRO A 472 22.58 -23.26 21.09
CA PRO A 472 21.16 -22.99 21.33
C PRO A 472 20.30 -24.16 20.84
N ASP A 473 19.23 -24.52 21.56
CA ASP A 473 18.35 -25.60 21.13
C ASP A 473 17.51 -25.19 19.90
N ALA A 474 17.38 -26.11 18.93
CA ALA A 474 16.67 -25.87 17.68
C ALA A 474 15.16 -25.72 17.86
N ARG A 475 14.55 -26.51 18.75
CA ARG A 475 13.11 -26.39 19.03
C ARG A 475 12.81 -25.11 19.81
N ALA A 476 13.63 -24.78 20.80
CA ALA A 476 13.54 -23.50 21.50
C ALA A 476 13.65 -22.30 20.54
N ARG A 477 14.57 -22.37 19.56
CA ARG A 477 14.71 -21.32 18.53
C ARG A 477 13.47 -21.20 17.65
N LEU A 478 12.92 -22.32 17.18
CA LEU A 478 11.70 -22.31 16.39
C LEU A 478 10.53 -21.71 17.17
N ASN A 479 10.35 -22.11 18.42
CA ASN A 479 9.31 -21.57 19.30
C ASN A 479 9.49 -20.06 19.52
N ALA A 480 10.72 -19.59 19.77
CA ALA A 480 11.01 -18.17 19.86
C ALA A 480 10.69 -17.42 18.56
N GLY A 481 10.96 -18.04 17.40
CA GLY A 481 10.59 -17.52 16.09
C GLY A 481 9.07 -17.39 15.90
N LEU A 482 8.30 -18.42 16.27
CA LEU A 482 6.82 -18.42 16.19
C LEU A 482 6.20 -17.38 17.13
N VAL A 483 6.70 -17.29 18.37
CA VAL A 483 6.25 -16.27 19.34
C VAL A 483 6.58 -14.87 18.81
N ALA A 484 7.78 -14.67 18.26
CA ALA A 484 8.16 -13.40 17.65
C ALA A 484 7.25 -13.06 16.45
N PHE A 485 6.95 -14.03 15.59
CA PHE A 485 6.04 -13.85 14.46
C PHE A 485 4.67 -13.36 14.93
N LEU A 486 4.03 -14.10 15.84
CA LEU A 486 2.68 -13.75 16.33
C LEU A 486 2.68 -12.41 17.06
N LYS A 487 3.65 -12.18 17.96
CA LYS A 487 3.76 -10.95 18.73
C LYS A 487 3.88 -9.72 17.83
N HIS A 488 4.76 -9.76 16.83
CA HIS A 488 4.97 -8.61 15.97
C HIS A 488 3.86 -8.45 14.93
N TYR A 489 3.19 -9.53 14.52
CA TYR A 489 1.97 -9.45 13.72
C TYR A 489 0.87 -8.67 14.44
N LEU A 490 0.53 -9.07 15.67
CA LEU A 490 -0.49 -8.40 16.48
C LEU A 490 -0.09 -6.94 16.80
N LEU A 491 1.20 -6.70 17.05
CA LEU A 491 1.70 -5.34 17.26
C LEU A 491 1.55 -4.46 16.01
N LEU A 492 1.84 -5.00 14.82
CA LEU A 492 1.63 -4.27 13.56
C LEU A 492 0.17 -3.96 13.32
N ASP A 493 -0.73 -4.91 13.59
CA ASP A 493 -2.16 -4.70 13.44
C ASP A 493 -2.66 -3.59 14.39
N LEU A 494 -2.23 -3.62 15.66
CA LEU A 494 -2.52 -2.56 16.62
C LEU A 494 -1.97 -1.20 16.16
N ILE A 495 -0.70 -1.13 15.77
CA ILE A 495 -0.07 0.12 15.30
C ILE A 495 -0.79 0.67 14.08
N LYS A 496 -1.17 -0.21 13.14
CA LYS A 496 -1.93 0.15 11.95
C LYS A 496 -3.27 0.78 12.35
N VAL A 497 -4.02 0.18 13.27
CA VAL A 497 -5.28 0.74 13.77
C VAL A 497 -5.06 2.12 14.41
N LEU A 498 -4.05 2.26 15.27
CA LEU A 498 -3.72 3.55 15.90
C LEU A 498 -3.40 4.63 14.86
N MET A 499 -2.59 4.31 13.84
CA MET A 499 -2.25 5.23 12.76
C MET A 499 -3.45 5.55 11.87
N MET A 500 -4.33 4.56 11.62
CA MET A 500 -5.55 4.74 10.84
C MET A 500 -6.56 5.68 11.51
N HIS A 501 -6.45 5.97 12.81
CA HIS A 501 -7.35 6.90 13.51
C HIS A 501 -6.72 8.25 13.84
N ASP A 502 -5.45 8.49 13.49
CA ASP A 502 -4.78 9.79 13.70
C ASP A 502 -4.64 10.53 12.34
N PRO A 503 -5.33 11.67 12.14
CA PRO A 503 -5.32 12.44 10.89
C PRO A 503 -3.95 12.86 10.38
N TYR A 504 -2.93 12.91 11.25
CA TYR A 504 -1.55 13.17 10.83
C TYR A 504 -1.01 12.11 9.89
N PHE A 505 -1.31 10.83 10.13
CA PHE A 505 -0.81 9.75 9.26
C PHE A 505 -1.55 9.70 7.92
N TRP A 506 -2.66 10.41 7.80
CA TRP A 506 -3.37 10.61 6.53
C TRP A 506 -2.79 11.80 5.73
N GLY A 507 -1.92 12.62 6.34
CA GLY A 507 -1.38 13.82 5.72
C GLY A 507 -2.28 15.05 5.81
N LEU A 508 -3.36 15.01 6.60
CA LEU A 508 -4.33 16.12 6.70
C LEU A 508 -3.89 17.22 7.67
N VAL A 509 -3.09 16.88 8.69
CA VAL A 509 -2.74 17.82 9.76
C VAL A 509 -1.23 17.85 10.02
N PRO A 510 -0.62 19.02 10.23
CA PRO A 510 0.77 19.14 10.64
C PRO A 510 1.09 18.37 11.94
N SER A 511 2.38 18.02 12.13
CA SER A 511 2.84 17.13 13.20
C SER A 511 2.54 17.58 14.64
N ALA A 512 2.24 18.87 14.88
CA ALA A 512 2.14 19.45 16.21
C ALA A 512 0.73 19.93 16.61
N SER A 513 -0.25 19.98 15.69
CA SER A 513 -1.45 20.81 15.89
C SER A 513 -2.68 20.07 16.41
N ALA A 514 -2.80 18.75 16.19
CA ALA A 514 -3.96 17.96 16.60
C ALA A 514 -3.66 16.96 17.73
N ARG A 515 -4.65 16.73 18.60
CA ARG A 515 -4.59 15.67 19.62
C ARG A 515 -4.48 14.30 18.92
N PRO A 516 -3.50 13.45 19.27
CA PRO A 516 -3.36 12.14 18.66
C PRO A 516 -4.41 11.16 19.22
N PHE A 517 -4.85 10.21 18.41
CA PHE A 517 -5.67 9.08 18.87
C PHE A 517 -4.88 8.20 19.87
N PRO A 518 -5.49 7.62 20.92
CA PRO A 518 -6.90 7.71 21.33
C PRO A 518 -7.22 8.92 22.24
N PHE A 519 -6.25 9.82 22.47
CA PHE A 519 -6.42 10.98 23.35
C PHE A 519 -7.33 12.07 22.78
N THR A 520 -7.82 11.89 21.55
CA THR A 520 -8.88 12.71 20.95
C THR A 520 -10.16 12.70 21.76
N TYR A 521 -10.49 11.58 22.43
CA TYR A 521 -11.76 11.38 23.15
C TYR A 521 -11.66 11.62 24.66
N LEU A 522 -10.46 11.91 25.17
CA LEU A 522 -10.25 12.14 26.60
C LEU A 522 -10.29 13.65 26.89
N PRO A 523 -11.01 14.11 27.93
CA PRO A 523 -11.05 15.50 28.35
C PRO A 523 -9.75 15.86 29.09
N LEU A 524 -8.63 15.86 28.35
CA LEU A 524 -7.31 16.22 28.86
C LEU A 524 -6.97 17.67 28.49
N PRO A 525 -6.16 18.38 29.32
CA PRO A 525 -5.60 19.67 28.94
C PRO A 525 -4.79 19.57 27.64
N THR A 526 -4.59 20.69 26.96
CA THR A 526 -3.81 20.77 25.71
C THR A 526 -2.45 20.08 25.86
N ILE A 527 -2.26 19.00 25.11
CA ILE A 527 -1.01 18.23 25.11
C ILE A 527 0.05 19.08 24.40
N PRO A 528 1.22 19.33 25.02
CA PRO A 528 2.32 20.03 24.36
C PRO A 528 2.68 19.39 23.01
N GLY A 529 2.81 20.18 21.94
CA GLY A 529 3.09 19.67 20.60
C GLY A 529 4.37 18.82 20.51
N VAL A 530 5.34 19.05 21.39
CA VAL A 530 6.55 18.21 21.52
C VAL A 530 6.19 16.77 21.91
N LEU A 531 5.25 16.58 22.84
CA LEU A 531 4.81 15.24 23.25
C LEU A 531 4.02 14.54 22.14
N VAL A 532 3.18 15.29 21.40
CA VAL A 532 2.47 14.76 20.23
C VAL A 532 3.45 14.28 19.15
N ARG A 533 4.48 15.09 18.86
CA ARG A 533 5.55 14.73 17.92
C ARG A 533 6.31 13.49 18.40
N LEU A 534 6.68 13.42 19.68
CA LEU A 534 7.35 12.25 20.26
C LEU A 534 6.48 10.99 20.19
N TYR A 535 5.18 11.10 20.46
CA TYR A 535 4.23 10.00 20.32
C TYR A 535 4.20 9.47 18.88
N ARG A 536 4.01 10.34 17.88
CA ARG A 536 3.93 9.95 16.46
C ARG A 536 5.25 9.36 15.93
N LEU A 537 6.39 9.92 16.34
CA LEU A 537 7.71 9.38 16.01
C LEU A 537 7.94 8.01 16.67
N THR A 538 7.53 7.85 17.92
CA THR A 538 7.63 6.57 18.64
C THR A 538 6.75 5.51 17.99
N LEU A 539 5.50 5.86 17.64
CA LEU A 539 4.58 4.96 16.96
C LEU A 539 5.12 4.52 15.59
N SER A 540 5.65 5.46 14.81
CA SER A 540 6.29 5.17 13.51
C SER A 540 7.52 4.28 13.67
N GLY A 541 8.40 4.59 14.64
CA GLY A 541 9.60 3.81 14.92
C GLY A 541 9.29 2.39 15.41
N LEU A 542 8.28 2.24 16.27
CA LEU A 542 7.76 0.94 16.70
C LEU A 542 7.18 0.15 15.52
N GLY A 543 6.48 0.82 14.60
CA GLY A 543 5.96 0.20 13.37
C GLY A 543 7.08 -0.39 12.51
N VAL A 544 8.14 0.40 12.26
CA VAL A 544 9.32 -0.07 11.49
C VAL A 544 10.01 -1.24 12.20
N TYR A 545 10.23 -1.13 13.52
CA TYR A 545 10.83 -2.20 14.32
C TYR A 545 10.00 -3.49 14.29
N ALA A 546 8.67 -3.38 14.44
CA ALA A 546 7.75 -4.50 14.39
C ALA A 546 7.72 -5.15 13.00
N ALA A 547 7.72 -4.35 11.92
CA ALA A 547 7.76 -4.84 10.54
C ALA A 547 9.03 -5.64 10.25
N LEU A 548 10.20 -5.11 10.61
CA LEU A 548 11.47 -5.81 10.43
C LEU A 548 11.54 -7.08 11.30
N SER A 549 11.07 -7.01 12.54
CA SER A 549 11.04 -8.17 13.45
C SER A 549 10.10 -9.26 12.95
N PHE A 550 8.94 -8.88 12.41
CA PHE A 550 7.98 -9.78 11.80
C PHE A 550 8.58 -10.47 10.57
N VAL A 551 9.07 -9.72 9.59
CA VAL A 551 9.63 -10.30 8.35
C VAL A 551 10.84 -11.19 8.65
N THR A 552 11.72 -10.79 9.56
CA THR A 552 12.90 -11.62 9.89
C THR A 552 12.57 -12.86 10.72
N SER A 553 11.45 -12.87 11.44
CA SER A 553 10.97 -14.08 12.14
C SER A 553 10.49 -15.19 11.20
N LEU A 554 10.12 -14.86 9.95
CA LEU A 554 9.73 -15.85 8.95
C LEU A 554 10.85 -16.83 8.61
N SER A 555 12.12 -16.39 8.63
CA SER A 555 13.26 -17.23 8.29
C SER A 555 13.37 -18.48 9.18
N PRO A 556 13.44 -18.38 10.53
CA PRO A 556 13.40 -19.56 11.38
C PRO A 556 12.07 -20.31 11.28
N VAL A 557 10.93 -19.64 11.18
CA VAL A 557 9.63 -20.32 11.09
C VAL A 557 9.56 -21.23 9.85
N ILE A 558 10.04 -20.75 8.71
CA ILE A 558 10.01 -21.48 7.44
C ILE A 558 11.19 -22.45 7.34
N PHE A 559 12.43 -21.97 7.36
CA PHE A 559 13.58 -22.81 7.05
C PHE A 559 13.93 -23.78 8.18
N LEU A 560 13.98 -23.32 9.43
CA LEU A 560 14.20 -24.21 10.57
C LEU A 560 13.00 -25.14 10.76
N GLY A 561 11.77 -24.60 10.71
CA GLY A 561 10.54 -25.38 10.81
C GLY A 561 10.45 -26.52 9.79
N LEU A 562 10.61 -26.22 8.50
CA LEU A 562 10.60 -27.22 7.43
C LEU A 562 11.74 -28.23 7.57
N SER A 563 12.94 -27.79 8.00
CA SER A 563 14.07 -28.69 8.19
C SER A 563 13.86 -29.69 9.34
N LEU A 564 13.18 -29.27 10.41
CA LEU A 564 12.85 -30.13 11.54
C LEU A 564 11.66 -31.06 11.23
N ALA A 565 10.67 -30.59 10.46
CA ALA A 565 9.52 -31.38 10.04
C ALA A 565 9.89 -32.44 8.98
N PHE A 566 10.75 -32.08 8.02
CA PHE A 566 11.13 -32.92 6.88
C PHE A 566 12.65 -33.01 6.72
N PRO A 567 13.37 -33.66 7.66
CA PRO A 567 14.83 -33.67 7.69
C PRO A 567 15.47 -34.28 6.44
N ASN A 568 14.88 -35.35 5.89
CA ASN A 568 15.40 -35.98 4.68
C ASN A 568 15.24 -35.10 3.44
N ALA A 569 14.07 -34.48 3.28
CA ALA A 569 13.81 -33.58 2.17
C ALA A 569 14.73 -32.35 2.23
N SER A 570 14.93 -31.80 3.42
CA SER A 570 15.86 -30.69 3.66
C SER A 570 17.30 -31.05 3.27
N ARG A 571 17.81 -32.22 3.69
CA ARG A 571 19.16 -32.70 3.35
C ARG A 571 19.31 -33.04 1.86
N ALA A 572 18.27 -33.56 1.22
CA ALA A 572 18.28 -33.85 -0.22
C ALA A 572 18.26 -32.57 -1.06
N LEU A 573 17.52 -31.55 -0.62
CA LEU A 573 17.38 -30.28 -1.33
C LEU A 573 18.64 -29.41 -1.25
N THR A 574 19.30 -29.36 -0.08
CA THR A 574 20.45 -28.51 0.11
C THR A 574 21.47 -29.07 1.10
N ARG A 575 22.75 -28.77 0.82
CA ARG A 575 23.88 -29.10 1.70
C ARG A 575 24.02 -28.11 2.86
N VAL A 576 23.28 -27.00 2.87
CA VAL A 576 23.31 -26.04 3.97
C VAL A 576 22.62 -26.65 5.20
N PRO A 577 23.20 -26.54 6.40
CA PRO A 577 22.64 -27.12 7.61
C PRO A 577 21.47 -26.28 8.16
N PHE A 578 20.33 -26.22 7.46
CA PHE A 578 19.17 -25.42 7.90
C PHE A 578 18.54 -25.85 9.23
N ASP A 579 18.87 -27.03 9.74
CA ASP A 579 18.50 -27.50 11.08
C ASP A 579 19.41 -26.91 12.19
N ALA A 580 20.47 -26.18 11.81
CA ALA A 580 21.42 -25.61 12.74
C ALA A 580 20.86 -24.32 13.41
N PRO A 581 20.73 -24.29 14.75
CA PRO A 581 20.08 -23.21 15.48
C PRO A 581 20.89 -21.90 15.53
N TRP A 582 22.20 -21.97 15.33
CA TRP A 582 23.10 -20.80 15.27
C TRP A 582 22.97 -20.01 13.96
N LEU A 583 22.25 -20.52 12.95
CA LEU A 583 21.91 -19.76 11.75
C LEU A 583 20.85 -18.68 11.99
N TYR A 584 20.04 -18.85 13.03
CA TYR A 584 18.84 -18.05 13.26
C TYR A 584 18.96 -17.16 14.49
N SER A 585 20.09 -16.47 14.64
CA SER A 585 20.30 -15.51 15.72
C SER A 585 19.30 -14.36 15.64
N ALA A 586 18.94 -13.80 16.80
CA ALA A 586 18.04 -12.66 16.88
C ALA A 586 18.49 -11.50 15.96
N THR A 587 17.53 -10.89 15.28
CA THR A 587 17.78 -9.77 14.36
C THR A 587 18.32 -8.55 15.08
N PHE A 588 17.68 -8.22 16.20
CA PHE A 588 18.03 -7.11 17.07
C PHE A 588 18.55 -7.64 18.40
N GLY A 589 19.65 -7.08 18.88
CA GLY A 589 20.18 -7.36 20.22
C GLY A 589 19.42 -6.62 21.33
N SER A 590 19.97 -6.61 22.54
CA SER A 590 19.46 -5.79 23.64
C SER A 590 19.40 -4.32 23.23
N PHE A 591 18.27 -3.65 23.44
CA PHE A 591 18.10 -2.24 23.10
C PHE A 591 18.99 -1.31 23.93
N PHE A 592 18.87 -1.38 25.25
CA PHE A 592 19.50 -0.41 26.14
C PHE A 592 21.01 -0.58 26.27
N ARG A 593 21.50 -1.82 26.36
CA ARG A 593 22.91 -2.07 26.72
C ARG A 593 23.90 -1.46 25.72
N PRO A 594 23.77 -1.66 24.40
CA PRO A 594 24.64 -1.02 23.41
C PRO A 594 24.58 0.50 23.44
N ILE A 595 23.38 1.08 23.56
CA ILE A 595 23.19 2.54 23.57
C ILE A 595 23.84 3.15 24.81
N LEU A 596 23.67 2.54 25.98
CA LEU A 596 24.25 3.03 27.22
C LEU A 596 25.77 2.83 27.25
N ASP A 597 26.29 1.69 26.79
CA ASP A 597 27.73 1.41 26.84
C ASP A 597 28.53 2.11 25.72
N HIS A 598 27.93 2.32 24.54
CA HIS A 598 28.61 2.80 23.33
C HIS A 598 27.95 4.02 22.64
N GLY A 599 26.92 4.62 23.22
CA GLY A 599 26.28 5.85 22.71
C GLY A 599 25.66 5.69 21.32
N LEU A 600 25.84 6.68 20.44
CA LEU A 600 25.36 6.64 19.06
C LEU A 600 25.97 5.47 18.27
N THR A 601 27.22 5.12 18.55
CA THR A 601 27.87 3.98 17.89
C THR A 601 27.14 2.68 18.25
N GLY A 602 26.78 2.49 19.51
CA GLY A 602 26.01 1.33 19.96
C GLY A 602 24.60 1.30 19.36
N CYS A 603 23.92 2.46 19.33
CA CYS A 603 22.60 2.59 18.70
C CYS A 603 22.62 2.09 17.24
N TRP A 604 23.53 2.64 16.43
CA TRP A 604 23.53 2.37 14.99
C TRP A 604 24.24 1.08 14.59
N SER A 605 25.39 0.75 15.20
CA SER A 605 26.26 -0.35 14.72
C SER A 605 26.11 -1.67 15.48
N GLU A 606 25.52 -1.64 16.68
CA GLU A 606 25.30 -2.83 17.50
C GLU A 606 23.81 -3.19 17.60
N TRP A 607 22.91 -2.21 17.67
CA TRP A 607 21.47 -2.49 17.72
C TRP A 607 20.77 -2.43 16.35
N TRP A 608 20.81 -1.32 15.61
CA TRP A 608 19.96 -1.11 14.42
C TRP A 608 20.49 -1.72 13.10
N HIS A 609 21.70 -1.37 12.62
CA HIS A 609 22.21 -1.73 11.28
C HIS A 609 22.87 -3.12 11.18
N GLN A 610 22.22 -4.17 11.70
CA GLN A 610 22.78 -5.53 11.54
C GLN A 610 22.53 -6.17 10.17
N LEU A 611 21.43 -5.81 9.48
CA LEU A 611 21.06 -6.46 8.21
C LEU A 611 21.92 -6.02 7.02
N PHE A 612 22.29 -4.74 6.94
CA PHE A 612 22.90 -4.16 5.73
C PHE A 612 24.43 -4.00 5.82
N ARG A 613 25.02 -4.44 6.94
CA ARG A 613 26.39 -4.12 7.34
C ARG A 613 27.42 -4.49 6.27
N PHE A 614 27.32 -5.70 5.71
CA PHE A 614 28.33 -6.19 4.78
C PHE A 614 28.42 -5.34 3.51
N GLY A 615 27.28 -5.02 2.88
CA GLY A 615 27.25 -4.16 1.68
C GLY A 615 27.85 -2.77 1.93
N PHE A 616 27.55 -2.15 3.07
CA PHE A 616 28.12 -0.85 3.43
C PHE A 616 29.64 -0.93 3.67
N THR A 617 30.09 -1.93 4.43
CA THR A 617 31.53 -2.10 4.70
C THR A 617 32.32 -2.48 3.46
N SER A 618 31.75 -3.27 2.55
CA SER A 618 32.37 -3.62 1.29
C SER A 618 32.52 -2.39 0.38
N THR A 619 31.50 -1.54 0.31
CA THR A 619 31.59 -0.27 -0.43
C THR A 619 32.68 0.63 0.15
N ALA A 620 32.76 0.75 1.48
CA ALA A 620 33.82 1.51 2.13
C ALA A 620 35.22 0.94 1.84
N ASN A 621 35.38 -0.38 1.88
CA ASN A 621 36.65 -1.04 1.55
C ASN A 621 37.05 -0.81 0.09
N PHE A 622 36.09 -0.82 -0.83
CA PHE A 622 36.32 -0.47 -2.22
C PHE A 622 36.81 0.99 -2.34
N LEU A 623 36.14 1.95 -1.69
CA LEU A 623 36.59 3.35 -1.68
C LEU A 623 37.99 3.51 -1.07
N LEU A 624 38.30 2.78 0.01
CA LEU A 624 39.63 2.78 0.61
C LEU A 624 40.69 2.20 -0.33
N SER A 625 40.34 1.24 -1.19
CA SER A 625 41.25 0.67 -2.17
C SER A 625 41.68 1.66 -3.26
N LEU A 626 40.89 2.73 -3.47
CA LEU A 626 41.22 3.82 -4.39
C LEU A 626 42.22 4.82 -3.79
N LEU A 627 42.44 4.80 -2.46
CA LEU A 627 43.38 5.69 -1.78
C LEU A 627 44.81 5.12 -1.75
N PRO A 628 45.84 5.98 -1.61
CA PRO A 628 47.20 5.51 -1.39
C PRO A 628 47.31 4.59 -0.16
N LYS A 629 48.02 3.46 -0.29
CA LYS A 629 48.12 2.42 0.77
C LYS A 629 48.47 2.97 2.16
N ARG A 630 49.39 3.96 2.23
CA ARG A 630 49.80 4.59 3.50
C ARG A 630 48.64 5.35 4.18
N LEU A 631 47.78 5.99 3.40
CA LEU A 631 46.63 6.73 3.91
C LEU A 631 45.50 5.78 4.30
N ALA A 632 45.20 4.80 3.45
CA ALA A 632 44.18 3.78 3.70
C ALA A 632 44.48 2.92 4.95
N ALA A 633 45.76 2.70 5.26
CA ALA A 633 46.19 1.95 6.43
C ALA A 633 45.99 2.71 7.77
N ARG A 634 45.79 4.03 7.75
CA ARG A 634 45.60 4.81 8.98
C ARG A 634 44.26 4.45 9.65
N PRO A 635 44.24 4.04 10.93
CA PRO A 635 43.00 3.63 11.61
C PRO A 635 41.93 4.72 11.66
N SER A 636 42.34 5.98 11.80
CA SER A 636 41.43 7.14 11.78
C SER A 636 40.76 7.30 10.43
N VAL A 637 41.53 7.29 9.34
CA VAL A 637 41.02 7.40 7.96
C VAL A 637 40.06 6.26 7.66
N ARG A 638 40.48 5.02 7.91
CA ARG A 638 39.64 3.84 7.68
C ARG A 638 38.31 3.94 8.44
N ARG A 639 38.34 4.33 9.72
CA ARG A 639 37.12 4.50 10.52
C ARG A 639 36.22 5.59 9.96
N THR A 640 36.78 6.77 9.64
CA THR A 640 36.01 7.89 9.05
C THR A 640 35.38 7.51 7.72
N VAL A 641 36.15 6.96 6.78
CA VAL A 641 35.63 6.55 5.47
C VAL A 641 34.52 5.50 5.63
N THR A 642 34.73 4.50 6.50
CA THR A 642 33.71 3.47 6.75
C THR A 642 32.43 4.07 7.33
N THR A 643 32.54 4.93 8.34
CA THR A 643 31.38 5.55 8.99
C THR A 643 30.63 6.48 8.04
N VAL A 644 31.33 7.38 7.34
CA VAL A 644 30.71 8.31 6.40
C VAL A 644 30.04 7.56 5.25
N THR A 645 30.70 6.55 4.69
CA THR A 645 30.14 5.74 3.59
C THR A 645 28.88 5.02 4.04
N ALA A 646 28.91 4.35 5.20
CA ALA A 646 27.77 3.58 5.70
C ALA A 646 26.52 4.47 5.91
N PHE A 647 26.69 5.63 6.53
CA PHE A 647 25.58 6.56 6.76
C PHE A 647 25.13 7.30 5.50
N SER A 648 26.03 7.58 4.55
CA SER A 648 25.66 8.16 3.25
C SER A 648 24.84 7.18 2.43
N LEU A 649 25.22 5.90 2.39
CA LEU A 649 24.45 4.85 1.72
C LEU A 649 23.10 4.60 2.39
N SER A 650 23.07 4.59 3.72
CA SER A 650 21.80 4.52 4.48
C SER A 650 20.89 5.71 4.14
N GLY A 651 21.42 6.93 4.17
CA GLY A 651 20.69 8.13 3.77
C GLY A 651 20.19 8.06 2.33
N LEU A 652 21.00 7.56 1.40
CA LEU A 652 20.62 7.39 -0.01
C LEU A 652 19.47 6.39 -0.16
N ILE A 653 19.51 5.26 0.53
CA ILE A 653 18.42 4.26 0.52
C ILE A 653 17.09 4.90 0.96
N HIS A 654 17.12 5.66 2.05
CA HIS A 654 15.92 6.32 2.58
C HIS A 654 15.46 7.51 1.70
N ALA A 655 16.39 8.22 1.06
CA ALA A 655 16.09 9.27 0.08
C ALA A 655 15.42 8.70 -1.17
N CYS A 656 15.93 7.58 -1.70
CA CYS A 656 15.32 6.87 -2.82
C CYS A 656 13.91 6.39 -2.46
N GLY A 657 13.72 5.83 -1.26
CA GLY A 657 12.39 5.46 -0.79
C GLY A 657 11.43 6.66 -0.72
N SER A 658 11.87 7.78 -0.14
CA SER A 658 11.07 9.02 -0.10
C SER A 658 10.69 9.47 -1.51
N TYR A 659 11.65 9.51 -2.43
CA TYR A 659 11.46 10.02 -3.80
C TYR A 659 10.48 9.19 -4.63
N THR A 660 10.41 7.88 -4.42
CA THR A 660 9.52 6.99 -5.18
C THR A 660 8.11 6.90 -4.61
N GLN A 661 7.78 7.66 -3.56
CA GLN A 661 6.41 7.80 -3.11
C GLN A 661 5.60 8.60 -4.14
N PHE A 662 4.30 8.28 -4.22
CA PHE A 662 3.35 9.04 -5.04
C PHE A 662 3.07 10.42 -4.44
N ALA A 663 3.00 10.53 -3.11
CA ALA A 663 2.85 11.81 -2.42
C ALA A 663 4.13 12.65 -2.54
N ASP A 664 3.97 13.97 -2.51
CA ASP A 664 5.10 14.90 -2.46
C ASP A 664 5.90 14.71 -1.16
N THR A 665 7.20 14.45 -1.31
CA THR A 665 8.10 14.26 -0.17
C THR A 665 9.36 15.10 -0.32
N ARG A 666 10.21 15.08 0.73
CA ARG A 666 11.50 15.78 0.75
C ARG A 666 12.65 14.77 0.88
N PRO A 667 13.14 14.19 -0.22
CA PRO A 667 14.17 13.12 -0.18
C PRO A 667 15.48 13.51 0.51
N LEU A 668 15.84 14.80 0.48
CA LEU A 668 17.05 15.30 1.13
C LEU A 668 16.94 15.31 2.66
N THR A 669 15.74 15.37 3.22
CA THR A 669 15.51 15.35 4.67
C THR A 669 15.96 14.03 5.32
N PRO A 670 15.49 12.84 4.89
CA PRO A 670 16.00 11.59 5.44
C PRO A 670 17.48 11.39 5.09
N PHE A 671 17.96 11.83 3.92
CA PHE A 671 19.39 11.78 3.59
C PHE A 671 20.24 12.53 4.64
N ALA A 672 19.88 13.79 4.90
CA ALA A 672 20.58 14.63 5.87
C ALA A 672 20.52 14.03 7.27
N PHE A 673 19.36 13.54 7.71
CA PHE A 673 19.21 12.90 9.02
C PHE A 673 20.23 11.77 9.23
N PHE A 674 20.33 10.83 8.27
CA PHE A 674 21.26 9.71 8.38
C PHE A 674 22.73 10.15 8.21
N PHE A 675 23.01 11.07 7.28
CA PHE A 675 24.37 11.59 7.09
C PHE A 675 24.90 12.28 8.35
N LEU A 676 24.08 13.09 9.01
CA LEU A 676 24.44 13.75 10.27
C LEU A 676 24.79 12.75 11.39
N GLN A 677 24.29 11.51 11.36
CA GLN A 677 24.71 10.49 12.34
C GLN A 677 26.19 10.12 12.20
N ALA A 678 26.78 10.20 11.01
CA ALA A 678 28.22 10.01 10.85
C ALA A 678 28.99 11.09 11.61
N ILE A 679 28.55 12.35 11.49
CA ILE A 679 29.14 13.49 12.19
C ILE A 679 28.99 13.30 13.70
N GLY A 680 27.80 12.93 14.18
CA GLY A 680 27.53 12.68 15.59
C GLY A 680 28.41 11.58 16.19
N VAL A 681 28.58 10.47 15.47
CA VAL A 681 29.47 9.37 15.88
C VAL A 681 30.93 9.83 15.95
N ILE A 682 31.39 10.63 14.98
CA ILE A 682 32.76 11.17 14.97
C ILE A 682 32.96 12.13 16.15
N ILE A 683 32.04 13.09 16.34
CA ILE A 683 32.10 14.05 17.46
C ILE A 683 32.10 13.32 18.80
N GLN A 684 31.16 12.39 19.02
CA GLN A 684 31.09 11.62 20.26
C GLN A 684 32.38 10.85 20.52
N THR A 685 32.93 10.21 19.47
CA THR A 685 34.16 9.42 19.58
C THR A 685 35.35 10.31 19.97
N GLN A 686 35.47 11.49 19.36
CA GLN A 686 36.58 12.40 19.63
C GLN A 686 36.44 13.07 21.00
N LEU A 687 35.22 13.48 21.38
CA LEU A 687 34.92 14.01 22.70
C LEU A 687 35.21 12.97 23.79
N ALA A 688 34.74 11.74 23.62
CA ALA A 688 35.01 10.65 24.56
C ALA A 688 36.51 10.37 24.71
N ARG A 689 37.27 10.39 23.60
CA ARG A 689 38.74 10.24 23.65
C ARG A 689 39.40 11.38 24.43
N PHE A 690 39.01 12.62 24.16
CA PHE A 690 39.58 13.80 24.80
C PHE A 690 39.29 13.85 26.30
N VAL A 691 38.06 13.52 26.69
CA VAL A 691 37.58 13.53 28.08
C VAL A 691 38.18 12.36 28.87
N ASN A 692 38.13 11.14 28.33
CA ASN A 692 38.68 9.95 29.00
C ASN A 692 40.21 9.97 29.10
N ALA A 693 40.90 10.78 28.29
CA ALA A 693 42.34 11.01 28.43
C ALA A 693 42.69 11.84 29.67
N ARG A 694 41.74 12.61 30.22
CA ARG A 694 41.96 13.53 31.36
C ARG A 694 41.26 13.09 32.64
N TYR A 695 40.13 12.40 32.52
CA TYR A 695 39.26 12.06 33.64
C TYR A 695 38.82 10.61 33.56
N SER A 696 38.72 9.95 34.72
CA SER A 696 38.12 8.63 34.85
C SER A 696 36.71 8.77 35.43
N PHE A 697 35.75 8.08 34.83
CA PHE A 697 34.35 8.11 35.26
C PHE A 697 33.86 6.72 35.64
N SER A 698 32.98 6.66 36.64
CA SER A 698 32.26 5.43 36.96
C SER A 698 31.41 4.97 35.77
N ARG A 699 31.14 3.66 35.68
CA ARG A 699 30.31 3.09 34.61
C ARG A 699 28.92 3.74 34.53
N PRO A 700 28.18 3.97 35.64
CA PRO A 700 26.91 4.68 35.60
C PRO A 700 27.01 6.08 35.01
N THR A 701 28.01 6.88 35.42
CA THR A 701 28.22 8.23 34.91
C THR A 701 28.48 8.24 33.40
N ARG A 702 29.34 7.33 32.91
CA ARG A 702 29.61 7.18 31.48
C ARG A 702 28.36 6.78 30.70
N ARG A 703 27.55 5.86 31.25
CA ARG A 703 26.28 5.44 30.64
C ARG A 703 25.27 6.58 30.55
N ALA A 704 25.15 7.38 31.61
CA ALA A 704 24.31 8.57 31.62
C ALA A 704 24.77 9.59 30.57
N ALA A 705 26.08 9.89 30.50
CA ALA A 705 26.63 10.79 29.49
C ALA A 705 26.39 10.29 28.05
N ASN A 706 26.56 8.98 27.80
CA ASN A 706 26.25 8.38 26.51
C ASN A 706 24.77 8.50 26.14
N ALA A 707 23.86 8.26 27.09
CA ALA A 707 22.42 8.39 26.89
C ALA A 707 22.03 9.84 26.58
N VAL A 708 22.51 10.79 27.38
CA VAL A 708 22.25 12.23 27.19
C VAL A 708 22.76 12.70 25.83
N PHE A 709 23.99 12.32 25.45
CA PHE A 709 24.54 12.67 24.15
C PHE A 709 23.72 12.06 23.00
N ALA A 710 23.40 10.78 23.08
CA ALA A 710 22.68 10.09 22.01
C ALA A 710 21.27 10.67 21.82
N LEU A 711 20.52 10.89 22.91
CA LEU A 711 19.18 11.47 22.86
C LEU A 711 19.23 12.94 22.39
N GLY A 712 20.17 13.72 22.90
CA GLY A 712 20.37 15.11 22.48
C GLY A 712 20.70 15.24 21.00
N TRP A 713 21.61 14.39 20.50
CA TRP A 713 21.98 14.37 19.09
C TRP A 713 20.83 13.96 18.17
N LEU A 714 20.13 12.86 18.50
CA LEU A 714 19.00 12.39 17.71
C LEU A 714 17.88 13.43 17.64
N ARG A 715 17.65 14.17 18.72
CA ARG A 715 16.70 15.29 18.72
C ARG A 715 17.18 16.46 17.85
N ALA A 716 18.46 16.80 17.90
CA ALA A 716 19.02 17.91 17.11
C ALA A 716 19.06 17.60 15.59
N ALA A 717 19.13 16.33 15.22
CA ALA A 717 19.19 15.87 13.83
C ALA A 717 17.81 15.81 13.13
N VAL A 718 16.70 15.95 13.87
CA VAL A 718 15.29 15.78 13.44
C VAL A 718 14.54 17.09 13.54
#